data_AF-A0A2G6Q0K6-F1
#
_entry.id   AF-A0A2G6Q0K6-F1
#
_cell.length_a   1.000
_cell.length_b   1.000
_cell.length_c   1.000
_cell.angle_alpha   90.00
_cell.angle_beta   90.00
_cell.angle_gamma   90.00
#
_symmetry.space_group_name_H-M   'P 1'
#
loop_
_entity.id
_entity.type
_entity.pdbx_description
1 polymer ?
#
loop_
_entity_poly.entity_id
_entity_poly.type
_entity_poly.pdbx_seq_one_letter_code
_entity_poly.pdbx_strand_id
1 'polypeptide(L)'
;MTFYSREEFMKTSFSIVSFFFVVGVSCFTLGQEQTAGEQTAVQSYKVAPCYFIPNRVNHKTGKRLIDDPQVTAFVQSQKGRVLFTPSGAYMGVTVPVDEPPKPGTLNLNKQMVSSAVQTRTVVLKTGFSRAQANKRSMVPRLEEVTSGTVHFLSGPKEQWRTHVPTYRKLVYDRVWDGIDLEYLGYMDRLEFRLKLEAGSDPAQIVMETGGKDLQVLEDGRLVVSLAGAELIWSAPFAYQNINRQRIAVAVEYRLLSGGTLGFKLGDYDASFPLVIDPFISWSTFLGGTGNVTDAGQNIAVDSADHVYVTGITESSGFPTTSGAYDLIHNGNRDVFVSKLSGDGSELLYSTFLGGSNDDIATGLALDSSGKIYVAGTTKSSDYPTTIGAYSELYNGGDSDVFVSVLNSDGSDLIYSTFLGGASSDEARWLALDDSGSAYVTGSTNGSDYPTTTGAYDVSYNGGSYDVFVTKLSSDGRELLYSTFIGSTGWDIGSGIAVDTDGNAYVTGWTDRSSFPITVGAYDPFYNGTYDAFVTKLSHDGSALHYSTFLGGWAFDVGMRIGVDTDGNAYVAGWTQSSGFPTTADAYDNIYNGNKDVYVSKLSRDGSQLLYSSFFGGTDDELLNAIAVDERQSVHVTGYTQSSGYPTTSDAYDETHNGGQDVFVSVLNLNDGNSELSYSTFIGGMFNEAGSGIAFDSSGNSYVTGYTESSDYPSTSGAYDDTHNGAADVFVTKIVLSVPDQPGTISGAYHVCGGDTGEVYSISDILEATNYTWTVPPDATITAGQGTTAITVDFGFVSGDVTVTAENVNGDSEPQILSVTVHNQFFTWVTPQAAAQGLDPLIFTVYDACGIGALSYNWTNLTTGDTYTVNPLELPVVSQNTDLELVVTDQNMAESANHIRVLCHASNILDLDEDGYNTIKDLWMLCPNWLQDYPDDPSGDGVIDVRDFLFINMDDPVPAAP
;
A
#
# COMPACT_ATOMS: atom_id res chain seq x y z
N MET A 1 19.13 -34.85 -54.48
CA MET A 1 20.00 -34.08 -53.59
C MET A 1 19.35 -32.72 -53.41
N THR A 2 18.57 -32.53 -52.34
CA THR A 2 18.95 -31.87 -51.06
C THR A 2 19.12 -30.35 -51.23
N PHE A 3 18.15 -29.51 -50.78
CA PHE A 3 17.88 -29.00 -49.41
C PHE A 3 18.87 -27.86 -49.02
N TYR A 4 18.57 -26.70 -48.39
CA TYR A 4 17.54 -26.30 -47.41
C TYR A 4 17.26 -24.76 -47.40
N SER A 5 16.10 -24.42 -46.79
CA SER A 5 15.46 -23.21 -46.18
C SER A 5 16.22 -21.87 -46.06
N ARG A 6 15.62 -20.67 -46.10
CA ARG A 6 14.32 -20.11 -45.60
C ARG A 6 14.23 -19.93 -44.07
N GLU A 7 15.31 -19.48 -43.43
CA GLU A 7 15.36 -18.88 -42.07
C GLU A 7 16.58 -17.95 -42.05
N GLU A 8 16.40 -16.62 -42.11
CA GLU A 8 17.39 -15.63 -41.58
C GLU A 8 17.03 -14.13 -41.76
N PHE A 9 15.87 -13.75 -42.29
CA PHE A 9 15.59 -12.31 -42.56
C PHE A 9 14.56 -11.63 -41.63
N MET A 10 14.29 -12.17 -40.44
CA MET A 10 13.41 -11.54 -39.43
C MET A 10 14.07 -11.62 -38.03
N LYS A 11 15.18 -10.91 -37.84
CA LYS A 11 15.73 -10.56 -36.52
C LYS A 11 16.08 -9.08 -36.53
N THR A 12 15.13 -8.23 -36.14
CA THR A 12 15.40 -6.91 -35.57
C THR A 12 14.14 -6.39 -34.88
N SER A 13 14.23 -6.32 -33.55
CA SER A 13 13.50 -5.43 -32.64
C SER A 13 11.98 -5.50 -32.61
N PHE A 14 11.45 -6.43 -31.80
CA PHE A 14 10.20 -6.20 -31.07
C PHE A 14 10.54 -6.17 -29.58
N SER A 15 10.33 -5.02 -28.93
CA SER A 15 10.34 -4.93 -27.46
C SER A 15 9.22 -5.81 -26.93
N ILE A 16 9.60 -6.89 -26.26
CA ILE A 16 8.71 -7.63 -25.37
C ILE A 16 8.64 -6.79 -24.10
N VAL A 17 7.48 -6.23 -23.80
CA VAL A 17 7.22 -5.63 -22.49
C VAL A 17 6.93 -6.80 -21.55
N SER A 18 7.95 -7.21 -20.81
CA SER A 18 7.82 -8.19 -19.72
C SER A 18 7.13 -7.50 -18.55
N PHE A 19 5.90 -7.90 -18.21
CA PHE A 19 5.21 -7.45 -17.00
C PHE A 19 5.39 -8.50 -15.90
N PHE A 20 6.07 -8.12 -14.82
CA PHE A 20 6.21 -8.94 -13.62
C PHE A 20 4.88 -8.95 -12.88
N PHE A 21 4.28 -10.13 -12.74
CA PHE A 21 3.19 -10.36 -11.79
C PHE A 21 3.74 -11.23 -10.65
N VAL A 22 3.39 -10.94 -9.40
CA VAL A 22 3.63 -11.80 -8.25
C VAL A 22 2.25 -12.28 -7.81
N VAL A 23 2.00 -13.57 -7.69
CA VAL A 23 0.69 -14.10 -7.29
C VAL A 23 0.78 -14.64 -5.87
N GLY A 24 0.46 -13.77 -4.91
CA GLY A 24 -0.91 -13.74 -4.37
C GLY A 24 -1.81 -13.01 -5.36
N VAL A 25 -3.01 -13.49 -5.67
CA VAL A 25 -3.78 -13.05 -6.85
C VAL A 25 -4.13 -11.57 -6.76
N SER A 26 -3.30 -10.64 -7.25
CA SER A 26 -3.73 -9.25 -7.45
C SER A 26 -4.99 -9.28 -8.31
N CYS A 27 -6.07 -8.66 -7.88
CA CYS A 27 -7.31 -8.53 -8.62
C CYS A 27 -7.01 -7.67 -9.90
N PHE A 28 -6.47 -8.30 -10.96
CA PHE A 28 -5.76 -7.79 -12.16
C PHE A 28 -6.45 -6.69 -13.03
N THR A 29 -5.63 -5.86 -13.73
CA THR A 29 -5.88 -4.91 -14.87
C THR A 29 -6.03 -5.64 -16.24
N LEU A 30 -6.69 -5.21 -17.34
CA LEU A 30 -6.77 -3.95 -18.11
C LEU A 30 -7.99 -3.97 -19.09
N GLY A 31 -8.69 -2.83 -19.25
CA GLY A 31 -9.39 -2.36 -20.47
C GLY A 31 -10.72 -3.02 -20.93
N GLN A 32 -11.85 -2.28 -20.86
CA GLN A 32 -13.07 -2.55 -21.64
C GLN A 32 -13.57 -1.26 -22.32
N GLU A 33 -13.54 -1.23 -23.65
CA GLU A 33 -14.42 -0.40 -24.47
C GLU A 33 -15.81 -1.04 -24.53
N GLN A 34 -16.85 -0.27 -24.18
CA GLN A 34 -18.25 -0.69 -24.34
C GLN A 34 -18.62 -0.83 -25.83
N THR A 35 -19.23 -1.95 -26.19
CA THR A 35 -19.99 -2.08 -27.44
C THR A 35 -21.42 -1.58 -27.22
N ALA A 36 -21.90 -0.78 -28.17
CA ALA A 36 -23.21 -0.14 -28.14
C ALA A 36 -24.37 -1.14 -28.21
N GLY A 37 -25.33 -0.98 -27.30
CA GLY A 37 -26.65 -1.62 -27.35
C GLY A 37 -27.30 -1.72 -25.97
N GLU A 38 -28.33 -0.90 -25.74
CA GLU A 38 -29.26 -0.87 -24.59
C GLU A 38 -28.78 -0.17 -23.29
N GLN A 39 -29.31 1.04 -23.07
CA GLN A 39 -29.18 1.82 -21.83
C GLN A 39 -30.11 1.27 -20.73
N THR A 40 -29.59 1.11 -19.50
CA THR A 40 -30.04 1.74 -18.24
C THR A 40 -29.62 0.93 -17.01
N ALA A 41 -28.54 1.36 -16.34
CA ALA A 41 -28.36 1.27 -14.89
C ALA A 41 -27.16 2.15 -14.52
N VAL A 42 -27.40 3.15 -13.65
CA VAL A 42 -26.34 3.88 -12.97
C VAL A 42 -25.58 2.87 -12.11
N GLN A 43 -24.33 2.56 -12.46
CA GLN A 43 -23.46 1.71 -11.66
C GLN A 43 -22.22 2.50 -11.24
N SER A 44 -22.31 3.12 -10.07
CA SER A 44 -21.15 3.50 -9.28
C SER A 44 -20.56 2.22 -8.65
N TYR A 45 -19.44 1.72 -9.16
CA TYR A 45 -18.71 0.65 -8.49
C TYR A 45 -17.67 1.30 -7.56
N LYS A 46 -17.70 0.97 -6.27
CA LYS A 46 -16.51 1.03 -5.40
C LYS A 46 -15.67 -0.22 -5.66
N VAL A 47 -14.34 -0.15 -5.66
CA VAL A 47 -13.51 -1.35 -5.54
C VAL A 47 -13.89 -2.04 -4.24
N ALA A 48 -14.31 -3.30 -4.32
CA ALA A 48 -14.56 -4.13 -3.16
C ALA A 48 -13.28 -4.93 -2.87
N PRO A 49 -12.81 -5.01 -1.61
CA PRO A 49 -11.75 -5.93 -1.20
C PRO A 49 -12.05 -7.34 -1.73
N CYS A 50 -11.03 -8.18 -1.94
CA CYS A 50 -11.21 -9.53 -2.49
C CYS A 50 -11.83 -10.52 -1.43
N TYR A 51 -12.82 -10.03 -0.64
CA TYR A 51 -13.61 -10.76 0.35
C TYR A 51 -14.71 -11.62 -0.28
N PHE A 52 -15.04 -12.70 0.42
CA PHE A 52 -15.99 -13.69 -0.04
C PHE A 52 -17.43 -13.27 0.26
N ILE A 53 -18.26 -13.29 -0.79
CA ILE A 53 -19.69 -12.98 -0.73
C ILE A 53 -20.49 -14.29 -0.87
N PRO A 54 -21.40 -14.59 0.06
CA PRO A 54 -22.22 -15.80 0.00
C PRO A 54 -23.27 -15.73 -1.14
N ASN A 55 -23.31 -16.74 -2.01
CA ASN A 55 -24.30 -16.83 -3.09
C ASN A 55 -25.63 -17.49 -2.63
N ARG A 56 -26.27 -16.92 -1.60
CA ARG A 56 -27.49 -17.50 -1.01
C ARG A 56 -28.73 -17.29 -1.89
N VAL A 57 -29.75 -18.13 -1.71
CA VAL A 57 -31.06 -17.94 -2.35
C VAL A 57 -31.81 -16.79 -1.67
N ASN A 58 -32.38 -15.87 -2.44
CA ASN A 58 -33.26 -14.84 -1.91
C ASN A 58 -34.60 -15.48 -1.54
N HIS A 59 -34.98 -15.43 -0.27
CA HIS A 59 -36.23 -16.05 0.23
C HIS A 59 -37.51 -15.44 -0.36
N LYS A 60 -37.46 -14.21 -0.90
CA LYS A 60 -38.60 -13.55 -1.55
C LYS A 60 -38.74 -13.90 -3.03
N THR A 61 -37.63 -14.04 -3.75
CA THR A 61 -37.65 -14.22 -5.22
C THR A 61 -37.27 -15.63 -5.67
N GLY A 62 -36.73 -16.48 -4.78
CA GLY A 62 -36.25 -17.82 -5.09
C GLY A 62 -34.97 -17.86 -5.95
N LYS A 63 -34.42 -16.71 -6.35
CA LYS A 63 -33.23 -16.59 -7.20
C LYS A 63 -31.94 -16.39 -6.41
N ARG A 64 -30.78 -16.75 -6.97
CA ARG A 64 -29.42 -16.48 -6.44
C ARG A 64 -28.85 -15.17 -6.98
N LEU A 65 -27.70 -14.72 -6.46
CA LEU A 65 -26.97 -13.55 -7.01
C LEU A 65 -26.24 -13.94 -8.28
N ILE A 66 -25.53 -15.06 -8.23
CA ILE A 66 -25.02 -15.75 -9.41
C ILE A 66 -26.01 -16.87 -9.71
N ASP A 67 -26.64 -16.82 -10.88
CA ASP A 67 -27.65 -17.80 -11.32
C ASP A 67 -27.00 -19.12 -11.78
N ASP A 68 -26.13 -19.65 -10.93
CA ASP A 68 -25.55 -20.97 -11.01
C ASP A 68 -25.69 -21.63 -9.64
N PRO A 69 -26.43 -22.75 -9.53
CA PRO A 69 -26.64 -23.45 -8.27
C PRO A 69 -25.37 -24.07 -7.69
N GLN A 70 -24.29 -24.22 -8.46
CA GLN A 70 -23.00 -24.71 -7.99
C GLN A 70 -22.16 -23.63 -7.33
N VAL A 71 -22.41 -22.34 -7.60
CA VAL A 71 -21.68 -21.24 -6.98
C VAL A 71 -22.14 -21.08 -5.54
N THR A 72 -21.23 -21.34 -4.60
CA THR A 72 -21.47 -21.26 -3.15
C THR A 72 -21.13 -19.87 -2.62
N ALA A 73 -20.00 -19.34 -3.05
CA ALA A 73 -19.54 -17.99 -2.76
C ALA A 73 -18.82 -17.42 -3.97
N PHE A 74 -18.61 -16.12 -3.99
CA PHE A 74 -17.82 -15.46 -5.02
C PHE A 74 -17.09 -14.26 -4.43
N VAL A 75 -15.97 -13.93 -5.05
CA VAL A 75 -15.30 -12.64 -4.89
C VAL A 75 -15.62 -11.83 -6.14
N GLN A 76 -16.00 -10.57 -5.96
CA GLN A 76 -16.35 -9.67 -7.04
C GLN A 76 -15.51 -8.40 -6.92
N SER A 77 -14.73 -8.08 -7.95
CA SER A 77 -14.07 -6.78 -8.12
C SER A 77 -14.62 -6.08 -9.36
N GLN A 78 -14.18 -4.85 -9.62
CA GLN A 78 -14.53 -4.14 -10.86
C GLN A 78 -13.98 -4.83 -12.12
N LYS A 79 -12.91 -5.61 -11.97
CA LYS A 79 -12.10 -6.13 -13.07
C LYS A 79 -12.36 -7.61 -13.38
N GLY A 80 -13.08 -8.31 -12.50
CA GLY A 80 -13.41 -9.72 -12.69
C GLY A 80 -14.18 -10.33 -11.52
N ARG A 81 -14.41 -11.64 -11.61
CA ARG A 81 -15.10 -12.44 -10.59
C ARG A 81 -14.36 -13.76 -10.39
N VAL A 82 -14.16 -14.14 -9.14
CA VAL A 82 -13.75 -15.50 -8.77
C VAL A 82 -14.96 -16.21 -8.18
N LEU A 83 -15.34 -17.33 -8.77
CA LEU A 83 -16.47 -18.15 -8.35
C LEU A 83 -15.97 -19.37 -7.57
N PHE A 84 -16.51 -19.59 -6.38
CA PHE A 84 -16.19 -20.74 -5.55
C PHE A 84 -17.33 -21.75 -5.61
N THR A 85 -17.01 -22.95 -6.09
CA THR A 85 -17.97 -24.04 -6.27
C THR A 85 -17.45 -25.30 -5.58
N PRO A 86 -18.29 -26.32 -5.36
CA PRO A 86 -17.81 -27.60 -4.86
C PRO A 86 -16.74 -28.32 -5.70
N SER A 87 -16.48 -27.85 -6.92
CA SER A 87 -15.49 -28.46 -7.83
C SER A 87 -14.17 -27.70 -7.93
N GLY A 88 -14.07 -26.52 -7.29
CA GLY A 88 -12.92 -25.63 -7.46
C GLY A 88 -13.30 -24.16 -7.49
N ALA A 89 -12.27 -23.32 -7.60
CA ALA A 89 -12.44 -21.91 -7.88
C ALA A 89 -12.27 -21.63 -9.38
N TYR A 90 -13.04 -20.67 -9.89
CA TYR A 90 -13.06 -20.31 -11.30
C TYR A 90 -12.84 -18.81 -11.42
N MET A 91 -11.77 -18.43 -12.10
CA MET A 91 -11.38 -17.04 -12.30
C MET A 91 -11.57 -16.66 -13.77
N GLY A 92 -12.33 -15.59 -14.03
CA GLY A 92 -12.39 -15.01 -15.37
C GLY A 92 -11.18 -14.11 -15.62
N VAL A 93 -10.39 -14.41 -16.64
CA VAL A 93 -9.22 -13.65 -17.10
C VAL A 93 -9.49 -13.08 -18.49
N THR A 94 -9.40 -11.77 -18.67
CA THR A 94 -9.62 -11.14 -19.98
C THR A 94 -8.31 -11.06 -20.76
N VAL A 95 -8.26 -11.57 -21.99
CA VAL A 95 -7.06 -11.60 -22.86
C VAL A 95 -7.32 -10.93 -24.22
N PRO A 96 -6.33 -10.26 -24.84
CA PRO A 96 -6.45 -9.70 -26.19
C PRO A 96 -6.63 -10.79 -27.26
N VAL A 97 -7.25 -10.45 -28.40
CA VAL A 97 -7.43 -11.36 -29.55
C VAL A 97 -6.38 -11.08 -30.63
N ASP A 98 -5.47 -12.04 -30.86
CA ASP A 98 -4.55 -12.05 -32.00
C ASP A 98 -5.26 -12.51 -33.30
N GLU A 99 -6.06 -11.65 -33.93
CA GLU A 99 -6.40 -11.82 -35.35
C GLU A 99 -5.99 -10.57 -36.14
N PRO A 100 -5.29 -10.71 -37.29
CA PRO A 100 -5.03 -9.58 -38.17
C PRO A 100 -6.36 -9.02 -38.71
N PRO A 101 -6.54 -7.69 -38.78
CA PRO A 101 -7.77 -7.11 -39.26
C PRO A 101 -8.06 -7.62 -40.68
N LYS A 102 -9.23 -8.23 -40.88
CA LYS A 102 -9.69 -8.60 -42.23
C LYS A 102 -9.70 -7.34 -43.10
N PRO A 103 -9.23 -7.39 -44.36
CA PRO A 103 -9.23 -6.23 -45.23
C PRO A 103 -10.68 -5.85 -45.57
N GLY A 104 -11.20 -4.84 -44.87
CA GLY A 104 -12.49 -4.21 -45.11
C GLY A 104 -12.36 -3.09 -46.13
N THR A 105 -13.26 -3.10 -47.10
CA THR A 105 -13.38 -2.20 -48.25
C THR A 105 -13.38 -0.72 -47.87
N LEU A 106 -12.59 0.07 -48.61
CA LEU A 106 -12.51 1.53 -48.50
C LEU A 106 -13.89 2.18 -48.73
N ASN A 107 -14.43 2.86 -47.72
CA ASN A 107 -15.62 3.70 -47.87
C ASN A 107 -15.26 5.13 -47.43
N LEU A 108 -15.49 6.10 -48.30
CA LEU A 108 -14.73 7.35 -48.38
C LEU A 108 -15.26 8.52 -47.52
N ASN A 109 -16.08 8.29 -46.48
CA ASN A 109 -16.65 9.38 -45.67
C ASN A 109 -16.91 8.97 -44.19
N LYS A 110 -15.92 9.12 -43.30
CA LYS A 110 -16.01 9.51 -41.86
C LYS A 110 -14.69 9.21 -41.13
N GLN A 111 -14.46 9.94 -40.04
CA GLN A 111 -13.27 10.00 -39.17
C GLN A 111 -12.55 8.66 -38.92
N MET A 112 -11.22 8.74 -38.73
CA MET A 112 -10.43 7.66 -38.14
C MET A 112 -10.96 7.36 -36.73
N VAL A 113 -11.70 6.27 -36.59
CA VAL A 113 -11.99 5.65 -35.29
C VAL A 113 -10.79 4.77 -34.95
N SER A 114 -10.23 4.93 -33.74
CA SER A 114 -9.20 4.04 -33.20
C SER A 114 -9.71 2.61 -33.25
N SER A 115 -8.89 1.68 -33.75
CA SER A 115 -9.24 0.26 -33.76
C SER A 115 -9.28 -0.26 -32.34
N ALA A 116 -10.48 -0.54 -31.84
CA ALA A 116 -10.74 -1.24 -30.58
C ALA A 116 -9.91 -2.53 -30.47
N VAL A 117 -9.18 -2.71 -29.38
CA VAL A 117 -8.52 -3.98 -29.07
C VAL A 117 -9.61 -4.98 -28.69
N GLN A 118 -9.88 -5.97 -29.54
CA GLN A 118 -10.80 -7.05 -29.18
C GLN A 118 -10.20 -7.86 -28.04
N THR A 119 -10.97 -8.04 -26.96
CA THR A 119 -10.62 -8.90 -25.83
C THR A 119 -11.61 -10.06 -25.70
N ARG A 120 -11.17 -11.21 -25.19
CA ARG A 120 -12.04 -12.35 -24.81
C ARG A 120 -11.79 -12.73 -23.35
N THR A 121 -12.82 -13.15 -22.62
CA THR A 121 -12.65 -13.73 -21.28
C THR A 121 -12.36 -15.23 -21.39
N VAL A 122 -11.27 -15.66 -20.76
CA VAL A 122 -10.84 -17.05 -20.61
C VAL A 122 -10.97 -17.41 -19.14
N VAL A 123 -11.56 -18.55 -18.84
CA VAL A 123 -11.75 -18.98 -17.45
C VAL A 123 -10.57 -19.84 -17.03
N LEU A 124 -9.78 -19.36 -16.07
CA LEU A 124 -8.82 -20.17 -15.33
C LEU A 124 -9.59 -20.99 -14.29
N LYS A 125 -9.52 -22.32 -14.38
CA LYS A 125 -10.16 -23.22 -13.42
C LYS A 125 -9.09 -23.76 -12.48
N THR A 126 -9.15 -23.38 -11.21
CA THR A 126 -8.41 -24.07 -10.16
C THR A 126 -9.26 -25.21 -9.58
N GLY A 127 -9.08 -26.41 -10.14
CA GLY A 127 -9.87 -27.60 -9.82
C GLY A 127 -9.13 -28.61 -8.94
N PHE A 128 -9.86 -29.60 -8.40
CA PHE A 128 -9.29 -30.64 -7.54
C PHE A 128 -9.40 -32.04 -8.18
N SER A 129 -8.42 -32.42 -9.01
CA SER A 129 -8.53 -33.62 -9.86
C SER A 129 -8.52 -34.96 -9.11
N ARG A 130 -7.87 -34.99 -7.92
CA ARG A 130 -7.83 -36.17 -7.01
C ARG A 130 -8.60 -35.99 -5.72
N ALA A 131 -9.38 -34.92 -5.58
CA ALA A 131 -10.16 -34.70 -4.37
C ALA A 131 -11.09 -35.88 -4.07
N GLN A 132 -11.61 -35.94 -2.84
CA GLN A 132 -12.74 -36.82 -2.50
C GLN A 132 -14.01 -36.51 -3.32
N ALA A 133 -13.94 -35.68 -4.38
CA ALA A 133 -14.95 -35.32 -5.34
C ALA A 133 -15.76 -36.49 -5.92
N ASN A 134 -15.26 -37.73 -5.88
CA ASN A 134 -16.05 -38.92 -6.25
C ASN A 134 -16.92 -39.50 -5.12
N LYS A 135 -16.91 -38.92 -3.90
CA LYS A 135 -17.57 -39.49 -2.70
C LYS A 135 -18.31 -38.49 -1.79
N ARG A 136 -18.03 -37.16 -1.83
CA ARG A 136 -18.73 -36.15 -1.01
C ARG A 136 -18.90 -34.81 -1.75
N SER A 137 -19.98 -34.08 -1.42
CA SER A 137 -20.21 -32.71 -1.89
C SER A 137 -19.32 -31.75 -1.10
N MET A 138 -18.34 -31.12 -1.75
CA MET A 138 -17.34 -30.24 -1.13
C MET A 138 -17.80 -28.77 -1.07
N VAL A 139 -18.91 -28.50 -0.38
CA VAL A 139 -19.42 -27.12 -0.27
C VAL A 139 -18.48 -26.30 0.62
N PRO A 140 -17.85 -25.21 0.14
CA PRO A 140 -16.96 -24.43 0.96
C PRO A 140 -17.71 -23.68 2.07
N ARG A 141 -17.06 -23.54 3.23
CA ARG A 141 -17.53 -22.76 4.38
C ARG A 141 -16.93 -21.36 4.33
N LEU A 142 -17.68 -20.39 4.82
CA LEU A 142 -17.23 -19.00 4.97
C LEU A 142 -16.94 -18.75 6.46
N GLU A 143 -15.77 -18.22 6.76
CA GLU A 143 -15.28 -17.92 8.11
C GLU A 143 -14.81 -16.46 8.18
N GLU A 144 -14.65 -15.92 9.39
CA GLU A 144 -14.17 -14.55 9.63
C GLU A 144 -15.03 -13.48 8.95
N VAL A 145 -16.22 -13.24 9.51
CA VAL A 145 -17.13 -12.17 9.06
C VAL A 145 -16.42 -10.83 9.22
N THR A 146 -16.36 -10.04 8.15
CA THR A 146 -15.80 -8.68 8.22
C THR A 146 -16.88 -7.68 8.64
N SER A 147 -16.47 -6.46 9.01
CA SER A 147 -17.39 -5.35 9.27
C SER A 147 -18.08 -4.84 7.99
N GLY A 148 -17.55 -5.18 6.81
CA GLY A 148 -18.05 -4.75 5.50
C GLY A 148 -19.27 -5.55 5.02
N THR A 149 -20.22 -4.84 4.38
CA THR A 149 -21.36 -5.48 3.70
C THR A 149 -21.53 -4.98 2.28
N VAL A 150 -22.10 -5.82 1.41
CA VAL A 150 -22.32 -5.52 -0.01
C VAL A 150 -23.81 -5.46 -0.31
N HIS A 151 -24.19 -4.57 -1.23
CA HIS A 151 -25.56 -4.38 -1.68
C HIS A 151 -25.64 -4.65 -3.19
N PHE A 152 -26.63 -5.43 -3.61
CA PHE A 152 -26.92 -5.75 -5.01
C PHE A 152 -28.30 -5.18 -5.37
N LEU A 153 -28.29 -4.04 -6.05
CA LEU A 153 -29.49 -3.29 -6.41
C LEU A 153 -29.74 -3.44 -7.92
N SER A 154 -30.31 -4.58 -8.32
CA SER A 154 -30.64 -4.87 -9.72
C SER A 154 -32.10 -5.26 -9.86
N GLY A 155 -32.77 -4.74 -10.90
CA GLY A 155 -34.20 -4.95 -11.15
C GLY A 155 -35.12 -4.23 -10.14
N PRO A 156 -36.41 -4.65 -10.07
CA PRO A 156 -37.38 -4.13 -9.11
C PRO A 156 -36.90 -4.20 -7.66
N LYS A 157 -37.36 -3.28 -6.81
CA LYS A 157 -36.91 -3.14 -5.41
C LYS A 157 -37.05 -4.42 -4.58
N GLU A 158 -38.01 -5.28 -4.93
CA GLU A 158 -38.24 -6.57 -4.28
C GLU A 158 -37.13 -7.59 -4.56
N GLN A 159 -36.34 -7.36 -5.62
CA GLN A 159 -35.19 -8.18 -6.02
C GLN A 159 -33.87 -7.68 -5.43
N TRP A 160 -33.85 -6.46 -4.87
CA TRP A 160 -32.66 -5.89 -4.25
C TRP A 160 -32.21 -6.72 -3.05
N ARG A 161 -30.90 -6.85 -2.91
CA ARG A 161 -30.26 -7.46 -1.73
C ARG A 161 -29.40 -6.42 -1.05
N THR A 162 -29.63 -6.21 0.23
CA THR A 162 -28.91 -5.23 1.03
C THR A 162 -28.29 -5.90 2.25
N HIS A 163 -27.19 -5.36 2.76
CA HIS A 163 -26.50 -5.88 3.96
C HIS A 163 -26.06 -7.35 3.79
N VAL A 164 -25.56 -7.71 2.61
CA VAL A 164 -24.97 -9.04 2.41
C VAL A 164 -23.63 -9.05 3.13
N PRO A 165 -23.41 -9.93 4.13
CA PRO A 165 -22.14 -9.96 4.87
C PRO A 165 -21.01 -10.43 3.96
N THR A 166 -19.82 -9.89 4.21
CA THR A 166 -18.58 -10.35 3.57
C THR A 166 -17.70 -11.09 4.56
N TYR A 167 -16.83 -11.95 4.06
CA TYR A 167 -16.01 -12.86 4.85
C TYR A 167 -14.56 -12.79 4.36
N ARG A 168 -13.60 -12.86 5.28
CA ARG A 168 -12.17 -12.84 4.96
C ARG A 168 -11.66 -14.21 4.53
N LYS A 169 -12.33 -15.28 4.93
CA LYS A 169 -11.83 -16.64 4.74
C LYS A 169 -12.88 -17.57 4.14
N LEU A 170 -12.45 -18.42 3.20
CA LEU A 170 -13.25 -19.49 2.61
C LEU A 170 -12.50 -20.81 2.73
N VAL A 171 -13.13 -21.82 3.31
CA VAL A 171 -12.51 -23.12 3.61
C VAL A 171 -13.21 -24.23 2.84
N TYR A 172 -12.45 -24.98 2.05
CA TYR A 172 -12.86 -26.29 1.58
C TYR A 172 -12.33 -27.36 2.56
N ASP A 173 -13.25 -27.97 3.30
CA ASP A 173 -12.88 -29.03 4.24
C ASP A 173 -12.52 -30.32 3.52
N ARG A 174 -11.39 -30.91 3.90
CA ARG A 174 -10.92 -32.24 3.49
C ARG A 174 -11.07 -32.46 1.98
N VAL A 175 -10.59 -31.49 1.19
CA VAL A 175 -10.47 -31.58 -0.27
C VAL A 175 -9.81 -32.90 -0.64
N TRP A 176 -8.71 -33.18 0.04
CA TRP A 176 -8.08 -34.49 0.09
C TRP A 176 -8.23 -35.07 1.51
N ASP A 177 -7.99 -36.37 1.66
CA ASP A 177 -8.18 -37.01 2.96
C ASP A 177 -7.21 -36.43 3.99
N GLY A 178 -7.80 -35.71 4.96
CA GLY A 178 -7.10 -34.96 5.99
C GLY A 178 -6.49 -33.64 5.53
N ILE A 179 -6.85 -33.10 4.36
CA ILE A 179 -6.25 -31.86 3.83
C ILE A 179 -7.32 -30.83 3.50
N ASP A 180 -7.32 -29.71 4.22
CA ASP A 180 -8.15 -28.55 3.96
C ASP A 180 -7.44 -27.60 2.99
N LEU A 181 -8.24 -26.93 2.15
CA LEU A 181 -7.79 -25.81 1.33
C LEU A 181 -8.50 -24.55 1.80
N GLU A 182 -7.74 -23.60 2.31
CA GLU A 182 -8.22 -22.30 2.71
C GLU A 182 -7.91 -21.29 1.61
N TYR A 183 -8.85 -20.40 1.33
CA TYR A 183 -8.61 -19.17 0.59
C TYR A 183 -8.77 -18.00 1.56
N LEU A 184 -7.80 -17.09 1.52
CA LEU A 184 -7.76 -15.87 2.32
C LEU A 184 -7.91 -14.67 1.38
N GLY A 185 -8.86 -13.80 1.68
CA GLY A 185 -9.11 -12.58 0.91
C GLY A 185 -8.49 -11.38 1.62
N TYR A 186 -7.58 -10.70 0.92
CA TYR A 186 -6.97 -9.42 1.28
C TYR A 186 -7.57 -8.30 0.40
N MET A 187 -7.10 -7.06 0.55
CA MET A 187 -7.67 -5.92 -0.17
C MET A 187 -7.48 -6.05 -1.68
N ASP A 188 -6.26 -6.31 -2.12
CA ASP A 188 -5.89 -6.44 -3.53
C ASP A 188 -5.72 -7.90 -3.97
N ARG A 189 -5.55 -8.84 -3.02
CA ARG A 189 -5.20 -10.23 -3.35
C ARG A 189 -6.05 -11.34 -2.75
N LEU A 190 -6.13 -12.45 -3.47
CA LEU A 190 -6.64 -13.72 -2.98
C LEU A 190 -5.48 -14.73 -2.85
N GLU A 191 -5.34 -15.32 -1.69
CA GLU A 191 -4.31 -16.33 -1.42
C GLU A 191 -4.94 -17.66 -1.06
N PHE A 192 -4.17 -18.73 -1.21
CA PHE A 192 -4.58 -20.04 -0.74
C PHE A 192 -3.53 -20.64 0.18
N ARG A 193 -4.00 -21.40 1.16
CA ARG A 193 -3.19 -22.14 2.14
C ARG A 193 -3.70 -23.57 2.20
N LEU A 194 -2.79 -24.53 2.27
CA LEU A 194 -3.13 -25.95 2.45
C LEU A 194 -2.83 -26.36 3.89
N LYS A 195 -3.81 -26.95 4.58
CA LYS A 195 -3.64 -27.47 5.94
C LYS A 195 -3.84 -28.98 5.96
N LEU A 196 -2.77 -29.71 6.22
CA LEU A 196 -2.75 -31.16 6.29
C LEU A 196 -2.82 -31.58 7.77
N GLU A 197 -3.82 -32.39 8.14
CA GLU A 197 -3.90 -33.09 9.41
C GLU A 197 -2.73 -34.09 9.55
N ALA A 198 -2.36 -34.41 10.79
CA ALA A 198 -1.38 -35.46 11.07
C ALA A 198 -1.73 -36.78 10.36
N GLY A 199 -0.76 -37.34 9.66
CA GLY A 199 -0.82 -38.61 8.94
C GLY A 199 -1.38 -38.51 7.52
N SER A 200 -1.76 -37.32 7.08
CA SER A 200 -2.29 -37.09 5.73
C SER A 200 -1.20 -37.24 4.67
N ASP A 201 -1.50 -37.92 3.57
CA ASP A 201 -0.55 -38.07 2.46
C ASP A 201 -0.58 -36.81 1.55
N PRO A 202 0.48 -36.01 1.46
CA PRO A 202 0.53 -34.83 0.60
C PRO A 202 0.54 -35.17 -0.90
N ALA A 203 0.91 -36.40 -1.29
CA ALA A 203 0.87 -36.84 -2.70
C ALA A 203 -0.56 -36.95 -3.26
N GLN A 204 -1.56 -36.80 -2.38
CA GLN A 204 -2.95 -36.63 -2.77
C GLN A 204 -3.20 -35.29 -3.47
N ILE A 205 -2.45 -34.24 -3.11
CA ILE A 205 -2.67 -32.86 -3.57
C ILE A 205 -2.36 -32.80 -5.07
N VAL A 206 -3.43 -32.70 -5.86
CA VAL A 206 -3.36 -32.54 -7.30
C VAL A 206 -4.35 -31.46 -7.71
N MET A 207 -3.82 -30.27 -7.93
CA MET A 207 -4.55 -29.09 -8.34
C MET A 207 -4.54 -29.01 -9.88
N GLU A 208 -5.70 -28.80 -10.46
CA GLU A 208 -5.82 -28.39 -11.85
C GLU A 208 -5.66 -26.87 -11.87
N THR A 209 -4.84 -26.32 -12.76
CA THR A 209 -4.70 -24.86 -12.90
C THR A 209 -5.53 -24.33 -14.06
N GLY A 210 -5.91 -25.18 -15.02
CA GLY A 210 -6.61 -24.77 -16.24
C GLY A 210 -5.73 -24.02 -17.25
N GLY A 211 -4.46 -23.77 -16.94
CA GLY A 211 -3.45 -23.22 -17.86
C GLY A 211 -3.05 -24.22 -18.95
N LYS A 212 -2.53 -23.71 -20.07
CA LYS A 212 -2.03 -24.55 -21.18
C LYS A 212 -0.60 -25.01 -20.96
N ASP A 213 0.22 -24.15 -20.36
CA ASP A 213 1.62 -24.41 -20.03
C ASP A 213 1.90 -23.98 -18.59
N LEU A 214 2.69 -24.78 -17.89
CA LEU A 214 3.12 -24.54 -16.52
C LEU A 214 4.65 -24.57 -16.49
N GLN A 215 5.27 -23.60 -15.86
CA GLN A 215 6.71 -23.53 -15.69
C GLN A 215 7.04 -23.13 -14.26
N VAL A 216 7.87 -23.92 -13.60
CA VAL A 216 8.50 -23.51 -12.34
C VAL A 216 9.80 -22.80 -12.69
N LEU A 217 9.98 -21.58 -12.19
CA LEU A 217 11.20 -20.79 -12.36
C LEU A 217 12.31 -21.31 -11.44
N GLU A 218 13.55 -20.88 -11.69
CA GLU A 218 14.70 -21.28 -10.85
C GLU A 218 14.55 -20.79 -9.39
N ASP A 219 13.85 -19.67 -9.18
CA ASP A 219 13.52 -19.09 -7.87
C ASP A 219 12.29 -19.72 -7.19
N GLY A 220 11.81 -20.86 -7.70
CA GLY A 220 10.69 -21.60 -7.11
C GLY A 220 9.29 -21.05 -7.40
N ARG A 221 9.15 -19.89 -8.06
CA ARG A 221 7.84 -19.36 -8.51
C ARG A 221 7.24 -20.21 -9.63
N LEU A 222 5.90 -20.20 -9.78
CA LEU A 222 5.19 -20.95 -10.83
C LEU A 222 4.51 -20.01 -11.83
N VAL A 223 4.96 -20.03 -13.08
CA VAL A 223 4.26 -19.41 -14.21
C VAL A 223 3.18 -20.33 -14.76
N VAL A 224 1.97 -19.80 -14.90
CA VAL A 224 0.79 -20.42 -15.50
C VAL A 224 0.42 -19.63 -16.74
N SER A 225 0.69 -20.19 -17.93
CA SER A 225 0.36 -19.55 -19.20
C SER A 225 -1.07 -19.88 -19.62
N LEU A 226 -1.87 -18.84 -19.88
CA LEU A 226 -3.26 -18.95 -20.29
C LEU A 226 -3.55 -18.04 -21.47
N ALA A 227 -3.80 -18.65 -22.64
CA ALA A 227 -4.35 -17.97 -23.80
C ALA A 227 -3.61 -16.69 -24.27
N GLY A 228 -2.29 -16.62 -24.04
CA GLY A 228 -1.43 -15.49 -24.39
C GLY A 228 -1.00 -14.62 -23.20
N ALA A 229 -1.52 -14.88 -21.99
CA ALA A 229 -1.13 -14.23 -20.75
C ALA A 229 -0.36 -15.19 -19.82
N GLU A 230 0.42 -14.64 -18.90
CA GLU A 230 1.17 -15.38 -17.86
C GLU A 230 0.73 -14.92 -16.47
N LEU A 231 0.55 -15.89 -15.56
CA LEU A 231 0.24 -15.67 -14.15
C LEU A 231 1.36 -16.31 -13.32
N ILE A 232 2.01 -15.60 -12.40
CA ILE A 232 3.20 -16.14 -11.69
C ILE A 232 2.90 -16.31 -10.20
N TRP A 233 2.84 -17.52 -9.67
CA TRP A 233 2.61 -17.80 -8.24
C TRP A 233 3.90 -17.72 -7.44
N SER A 234 3.83 -17.09 -6.26
CA SER A 234 4.94 -17.04 -5.30
C SER A 234 5.42 -18.46 -4.97
N ALA A 235 6.71 -18.60 -4.70
CA ALA A 235 7.26 -19.86 -4.23
C ALA A 235 6.52 -20.30 -2.96
N PRO A 236 6.17 -21.59 -2.82
CA PRO A 236 5.48 -22.06 -1.64
C PRO A 236 6.45 -22.10 -0.46
N PHE A 237 5.96 -21.83 0.76
CA PHE A 237 6.65 -22.14 2.00
C PHE A 237 5.81 -23.16 2.79
N ALA A 238 6.44 -24.07 3.54
CA ALA A 238 5.71 -25.08 4.31
C ALA A 238 6.33 -25.31 5.68
N TYR A 239 5.51 -25.70 6.65
CA TYR A 239 5.93 -25.85 8.05
C TYR A 239 5.00 -26.74 8.90
N GLN A 240 5.53 -27.34 9.97
CA GLN A 240 4.78 -28.09 10.98
C GLN A 240 4.83 -27.40 12.34
N ASN A 241 3.70 -27.40 13.05
CA ASN A 241 3.66 -26.91 14.42
C ASN A 241 3.81 -28.10 15.40
N ILE A 242 5.03 -28.32 15.92
CA ILE A 242 5.39 -29.42 16.82
C ILE A 242 5.79 -28.83 18.17
N ASN A 243 5.14 -29.20 19.28
CA ASN A 243 5.47 -28.66 20.61
C ASN A 243 5.48 -27.10 20.69
N ARG A 244 4.63 -26.43 19.89
CA ARG A 244 4.56 -24.96 19.71
C ARG A 244 5.69 -24.34 18.88
N GLN A 245 6.51 -25.16 18.22
CA GLN A 245 7.60 -24.74 17.34
C GLN A 245 7.21 -24.91 15.87
N ARG A 246 7.62 -23.97 15.01
CA ARG A 246 7.26 -23.91 13.58
C ARG A 246 8.35 -24.52 12.69
N ILE A 247 8.43 -25.84 12.66
CA ILE A 247 9.47 -26.55 11.90
C ILE A 247 9.24 -26.40 10.40
N ALA A 248 10.10 -25.64 9.73
CA ALA A 248 10.10 -25.49 8.28
C ALA A 248 10.23 -26.85 7.56
N VAL A 249 9.51 -27.00 6.46
CA VAL A 249 9.53 -28.17 5.58
C VAL A 249 9.80 -27.67 4.18
N ALA A 250 10.91 -28.10 3.59
CA ALA A 250 11.24 -27.77 2.21
C ALA A 250 10.06 -28.11 1.29
N VAL A 251 9.66 -27.17 0.43
CA VAL A 251 8.54 -27.36 -0.48
C VAL A 251 8.82 -26.71 -1.82
N GLU A 252 8.47 -27.42 -2.89
CA GLU A 252 8.57 -26.93 -4.26
C GLU A 252 7.27 -27.23 -5.02
N TYR A 253 6.92 -26.38 -5.97
CA TYR A 253 5.92 -26.74 -6.97
C TYR A 253 6.39 -27.93 -7.80
N ARG A 254 5.51 -28.93 -7.95
CA ARG A 254 5.76 -30.12 -8.77
C ARG A 254 4.77 -30.18 -9.91
N LEU A 255 5.27 -30.05 -11.13
CA LEU A 255 4.46 -30.28 -12.33
C LEU A 255 4.16 -31.77 -12.47
N LEU A 256 2.88 -32.10 -12.59
CA LEU A 256 2.36 -33.46 -12.73
C LEU A 256 1.84 -33.69 -14.16
N SER A 257 1.58 -34.94 -14.53
CA SER A 257 1.06 -35.27 -15.85
C SER A 257 -0.32 -34.63 -16.09
N GLY A 258 -0.58 -34.24 -17.34
CA GLY A 258 -1.86 -33.66 -17.73
C GLY A 258 -2.08 -32.19 -17.33
N GLY A 259 -1.00 -31.43 -17.08
CA GLY A 259 -1.10 -30.00 -16.76
C GLY A 259 -1.62 -29.72 -15.35
N THR A 260 -1.33 -30.63 -14.42
CA THR A 260 -1.73 -30.51 -13.00
C THR A 260 -0.53 -30.18 -12.14
N LEU A 261 -0.79 -29.58 -10.98
CA LEU A 261 0.18 -29.11 -10.02
C LEU A 261 0.06 -29.90 -8.72
N GLY A 262 1.17 -30.34 -8.18
CA GLY A 262 1.28 -30.84 -6.82
C GLY A 262 2.45 -30.16 -6.11
N PHE A 263 2.79 -30.68 -4.95
CA PHE A 263 3.92 -30.21 -4.16
C PHE A 263 4.93 -31.34 -3.99
N LYS A 264 6.21 -31.01 -4.05
CA LYS A 264 7.30 -31.88 -3.61
C LYS A 264 7.73 -31.36 -2.25
N LEU A 265 7.60 -32.20 -1.23
CA LEU A 265 8.01 -31.89 0.14
C LEU A 265 9.33 -32.58 0.45
N GLY A 266 10.13 -31.95 1.30
CA GLY A 266 11.25 -32.57 2.00
C GLY A 266 10.78 -33.56 3.08
N ASP A 267 11.72 -34.01 3.92
CA ASP A 267 11.41 -34.86 5.06
C ASP A 267 10.65 -34.08 6.14
N TYR A 268 9.61 -34.68 6.73
CA TYR A 268 8.82 -34.09 7.81
C TYR A 268 8.20 -35.18 8.70
N ASP A 269 7.79 -34.86 9.93
CA ASP A 269 7.17 -35.81 10.86
C ASP A 269 5.67 -35.94 10.59
N ALA A 270 5.28 -37.00 9.88
CA ALA A 270 3.89 -37.25 9.54
C ALA A 270 2.95 -37.42 10.75
N SER A 271 3.42 -37.49 12.00
CA SER A 271 2.54 -37.51 13.18
C SER A 271 2.01 -36.13 13.58
N PHE A 272 2.44 -35.06 12.91
CA PHE A 272 2.00 -33.69 13.16
C PHE A 272 1.34 -33.06 11.92
N PRO A 273 0.47 -32.05 12.10
CA PRO A 273 -0.08 -31.28 10.98
C PRO A 273 1.01 -30.54 10.19
N LEU A 274 0.78 -30.32 8.89
CA LEU A 274 1.65 -29.57 7.97
C LEU A 274 0.83 -28.46 7.30
N VAL A 275 1.40 -27.27 7.19
CA VAL A 275 0.81 -26.12 6.48
C VAL A 275 1.69 -25.75 5.30
N ILE A 276 1.08 -25.38 4.16
CA ILE A 276 1.77 -24.82 2.99
C ILE A 276 1.15 -23.44 2.70
N ASP A 277 1.96 -22.39 2.66
CA ASP A 277 1.58 -20.96 2.63
C ASP A 277 2.61 -20.10 1.85
N PRO A 278 2.24 -19.13 0.99
CA PRO A 278 3.20 -18.43 0.13
C PRO A 278 3.51 -16.93 0.44
N PHE A 279 3.46 -16.43 1.69
CA PHE A 279 3.40 -14.97 2.02
C PHE A 279 4.72 -14.20 2.30
N ILE A 280 5.92 -14.80 2.31
CA ILE A 280 7.16 -14.00 2.34
C ILE A 280 7.56 -13.65 0.91
N SER A 281 7.88 -12.38 0.62
CA SER A 281 8.38 -11.99 -0.71
C SER A 281 9.70 -12.70 -1.00
N TRP A 282 10.68 -12.51 -0.11
CA TRP A 282 11.88 -13.34 -0.01
C TRP A 282 12.53 -13.16 1.37
N SER A 283 13.28 -14.18 1.79
CA SER A 283 14.11 -14.17 3.00
C SER A 283 15.32 -15.07 2.80
N THR A 284 16.49 -14.60 3.23
CA THR A 284 17.78 -15.29 3.07
C THR A 284 18.65 -15.19 4.31
N PHE A 285 19.66 -16.07 4.39
CA PHE A 285 20.71 -15.99 5.40
C PHE A 285 22.01 -15.38 4.86
N LEU A 286 22.81 -14.80 5.75
CA LEU A 286 24.24 -14.56 5.54
C LEU A 286 24.99 -15.07 6.77
N GLY A 287 25.94 -15.97 6.56
CA GLY A 287 26.69 -16.57 7.66
C GLY A 287 27.75 -17.53 7.16
N GLY A 288 28.68 -17.87 8.03
CA GLY A 288 29.64 -18.95 7.78
C GLY A 288 29.26 -20.21 8.51
N THR A 289 29.98 -21.30 8.20
CA THR A 289 29.79 -22.56 8.93
C THR A 289 30.49 -22.53 10.28
N GLY A 290 29.86 -23.11 11.30
CA GLY A 290 30.51 -23.34 12.60
C GLY A 290 29.60 -22.95 13.76
N ASN A 291 29.98 -23.34 14.98
CA ASN A 291 29.20 -22.95 16.17
C ASN A 291 29.65 -21.56 16.68
N VAL A 292 29.52 -20.56 15.81
CA VAL A 292 29.89 -19.15 16.02
C VAL A 292 28.74 -18.23 15.61
N THR A 293 28.83 -16.95 15.98
CA THR A 293 27.75 -15.97 15.76
C THR A 293 28.08 -15.00 14.62
N ASP A 294 27.15 -14.90 13.68
CA ASP A 294 27.07 -13.86 12.66
C ASP A 294 25.79 -13.05 12.88
N ALA A 295 25.87 -11.72 12.89
CA ALA A 295 24.74 -10.86 13.23
C ALA A 295 24.70 -9.59 12.39
N GLY A 296 23.58 -9.37 11.69
CA GLY A 296 23.28 -8.12 11.02
C GLY A 296 23.02 -7.03 12.06
N GLN A 297 23.66 -5.88 11.89
CA GLN A 297 23.54 -4.73 12.79
C GLN A 297 22.74 -3.58 12.13
N ASN A 298 22.84 -3.43 10.81
CA ASN A 298 22.14 -2.38 10.09
C ASN A 298 21.91 -2.75 8.61
N ILE A 299 20.91 -2.12 7.99
CA ILE A 299 20.46 -2.38 6.62
C ILE A 299 20.15 -1.05 5.90
N ALA A 300 20.46 -0.98 4.62
CA ALA A 300 20.11 0.13 3.74
C ALA A 300 19.68 -0.41 2.37
N VAL A 301 18.87 0.34 1.63
CA VAL A 301 18.36 -0.05 0.30
C VAL A 301 18.63 1.06 -0.69
N ASP A 302 19.13 0.73 -1.88
CA ASP A 302 19.34 1.71 -2.95
C ASP A 302 18.08 1.90 -3.83
N SER A 303 18.08 2.90 -4.71
CA SER A 303 16.95 3.20 -5.60
C SER A 303 16.70 2.14 -6.68
N ALA A 304 17.55 1.11 -6.78
CA ALA A 304 17.37 -0.06 -7.63
C ALA A 304 16.98 -1.30 -6.79
N ASP A 305 16.56 -1.08 -5.56
CA ASP A 305 16.13 -2.06 -4.56
C ASP A 305 17.25 -3.04 -4.13
N HIS A 306 18.52 -2.77 -4.42
CA HIS A 306 19.59 -3.61 -3.87
C HIS A 306 19.73 -3.37 -2.37
N VAL A 307 19.99 -4.46 -1.65
CA VAL A 307 19.99 -4.45 -0.18
C VAL A 307 21.42 -4.52 0.33
N TYR A 308 21.78 -3.57 1.18
CA TYR A 308 23.09 -3.47 1.81
C TYR A 308 22.97 -3.82 3.29
N VAL A 309 23.80 -4.73 3.77
CA VAL A 309 23.80 -5.17 5.16
C VAL A 309 25.20 -5.04 5.72
N THR A 310 25.31 -4.49 6.93
CA THR A 310 26.54 -4.55 7.71
C THR A 310 26.28 -5.19 9.06
N GLY A 311 27.31 -5.77 9.64
CA GLY A 311 27.20 -6.44 10.92
C GLY A 311 28.53 -6.99 11.39
N ILE A 312 28.47 -7.93 12.31
CA ILE A 312 29.64 -8.63 12.83
C ILE A 312 29.64 -10.08 12.38
N THR A 313 30.83 -10.63 12.20
CA THR A 313 31.04 -12.05 11.94
C THR A 313 32.17 -12.60 12.78
N GLU A 314 31.91 -13.73 13.44
CA GLU A 314 32.93 -14.59 14.07
C GLU A 314 33.38 -15.72 13.12
N SER A 315 32.73 -15.82 11.95
CA SER A 315 32.95 -16.84 10.95
C SER A 315 34.11 -16.53 10.03
N SER A 316 35.23 -17.22 10.21
CA SER A 316 36.33 -17.22 9.22
C SER A 316 35.93 -17.70 7.82
N GLY A 317 34.78 -18.37 7.70
CA GLY A 317 34.17 -18.83 6.45
C GLY A 317 32.96 -18.01 5.98
N PHE A 318 32.76 -16.80 6.53
CA PHE A 318 31.69 -15.90 6.09
C PHE A 318 31.83 -15.60 4.58
N PRO A 319 30.72 -15.52 3.81
CA PRO A 319 30.80 -15.36 2.37
C PRO A 319 31.46 -14.04 1.98
N THR A 320 32.45 -14.11 1.09
CA THR A 320 33.07 -12.96 0.42
C THR A 320 33.08 -13.17 -1.10
N THR A 321 33.17 -12.08 -1.86
CA THR A 321 33.12 -12.12 -3.32
C THR A 321 34.44 -11.72 -3.96
N SER A 322 34.76 -12.29 -5.12
CA SER A 322 35.98 -11.93 -5.84
C SER A 322 36.01 -10.44 -6.21
N GLY A 323 37.10 -9.76 -5.88
CA GLY A 323 37.26 -8.32 -6.14
C GLY A 323 36.77 -7.41 -5.01
N ALA A 324 36.24 -7.96 -3.92
CA ALA A 324 35.96 -7.22 -2.69
C ALA A 324 37.24 -6.68 -2.04
N TYR A 325 37.09 -5.63 -1.23
CA TYR A 325 38.16 -4.92 -0.55
C TYR A 325 39.04 -5.82 0.32
N ASP A 326 38.42 -6.63 1.19
CA ASP A 326 39.10 -7.64 2.00
C ASP A 326 38.33 -8.97 1.99
N LEU A 327 39.10 -10.05 1.81
CA LEU A 327 38.62 -11.43 1.75
C LEU A 327 39.01 -12.25 2.99
N ILE A 328 39.72 -11.65 3.93
CA ILE A 328 40.29 -12.32 5.09
C ILE A 328 39.65 -11.80 6.37
N HIS A 329 39.17 -12.72 7.20
CA HIS A 329 38.78 -12.46 8.58
C HIS A 329 40.05 -12.38 9.45
N ASN A 330 40.34 -11.21 9.99
CA ASN A 330 41.61 -10.83 10.61
C ASN A 330 41.55 -10.82 12.15
N GLY A 331 40.36 -10.62 12.75
CA GLY A 331 40.13 -10.57 14.20
C GLY A 331 39.32 -11.74 14.77
N ASN A 332 38.81 -11.58 16.01
CA ASN A 332 37.81 -12.53 16.54
C ASN A 332 36.41 -12.20 16.00
N ARG A 333 36.14 -10.92 15.79
CA ARG A 333 34.92 -10.35 15.24
C ARG A 333 35.34 -9.28 14.26
N ASP A 334 34.99 -9.42 13.00
CA ASP A 334 35.21 -8.37 12.02
C ASP A 334 33.87 -7.84 11.55
N VAL A 335 33.89 -6.63 11.00
CA VAL A 335 32.74 -6.10 10.28
C VAL A 335 32.65 -6.78 8.93
N PHE A 336 31.44 -7.16 8.52
CA PHE A 336 31.15 -7.46 7.12
C PHE A 336 30.31 -6.34 6.49
N VAL A 337 30.44 -6.18 5.17
CA VAL A 337 29.56 -5.35 4.34
C VAL A 337 29.15 -6.16 3.12
N SER A 338 27.86 -6.48 3.02
CA SER A 338 27.28 -7.30 1.96
C SER A 338 26.27 -6.51 1.13
N LYS A 339 26.23 -6.74 -0.17
CA LYS A 339 25.19 -6.24 -1.09
C LYS A 339 24.48 -7.42 -1.75
N LEU A 340 23.17 -7.47 -1.61
CA LEU A 340 22.27 -8.46 -2.22
C LEU A 340 21.49 -7.85 -3.40
N SER A 341 21.07 -8.70 -4.33
CA SER A 341 20.07 -8.34 -5.34
C SER A 341 18.73 -7.96 -4.70
N GLY A 342 17.91 -7.14 -5.36
CA GLY A 342 16.62 -6.71 -4.79
C GLY A 342 15.56 -7.80 -4.64
N ASP A 343 15.78 -8.95 -5.28
CA ASP A 343 15.00 -10.17 -5.08
C ASP A 343 15.62 -11.15 -4.07
N GLY A 344 16.75 -10.80 -3.46
CA GLY A 344 17.44 -11.60 -2.44
C GLY A 344 18.09 -12.89 -2.94
N SER A 345 18.13 -13.11 -4.27
CA SER A 345 18.65 -14.36 -4.87
C SER A 345 20.17 -14.39 -5.04
N GLU A 346 20.83 -13.23 -5.10
CA GLU A 346 22.27 -13.13 -5.36
C GLU A 346 23.00 -12.24 -4.35
N LEU A 347 24.15 -12.71 -3.86
CA LEU A 347 25.15 -11.88 -3.18
C LEU A 347 26.03 -11.21 -4.23
N LEU A 348 25.72 -9.94 -4.53
CA LEU A 348 26.39 -9.13 -5.55
C LEU A 348 27.82 -8.79 -5.14
N TYR A 349 28.03 -8.43 -3.87
CA TYR A 349 29.36 -8.43 -3.27
C TYR A 349 29.31 -8.65 -1.75
N SER A 350 30.43 -9.07 -1.17
CA SER A 350 30.65 -9.08 0.28
C SER A 350 32.14 -8.94 0.61
N THR A 351 32.45 -8.10 1.59
CA THR A 351 33.80 -7.77 2.05
C THR A 351 33.87 -7.75 3.57
N PHE A 352 35.08 -7.94 4.12
CA PHE A 352 35.38 -7.60 5.51
C PHE A 352 35.88 -6.15 5.64
N LEU A 353 35.76 -5.61 6.87
CA LEU A 353 36.38 -4.38 7.36
C LEU A 353 36.83 -4.62 8.82
N GLY A 354 38.14 -4.72 9.06
CA GLY A 354 38.65 -4.99 10.41
C GLY A 354 40.16 -5.12 10.46
N GLY A 355 40.68 -5.16 11.68
CA GLY A 355 42.08 -5.46 12.01
C GLY A 355 42.20 -6.74 12.82
N SER A 356 43.17 -6.81 13.73
CA SER A 356 43.51 -8.06 14.43
C SER A 356 42.73 -8.34 15.73
N ASN A 357 41.80 -7.46 16.13
CA ASN A 357 40.96 -7.60 17.33
C ASN A 357 39.47 -7.41 16.97
N ASP A 358 38.60 -7.19 17.97
CA ASP A 358 37.16 -7.06 17.72
C ASP A 358 36.83 -5.72 17.02
N ASP A 359 36.10 -5.80 15.93
CA ASP A 359 35.61 -4.69 15.13
C ASP A 359 34.10 -4.85 14.90
N ILE A 360 33.33 -3.81 15.24
CA ILE A 360 31.86 -3.86 15.28
C ILE A 360 31.29 -2.65 14.55
N ALA A 361 30.45 -2.88 13.54
CA ALA A 361 29.68 -1.83 12.88
C ALA A 361 28.36 -1.58 13.62
N THR A 362 27.99 -0.32 13.75
CA THR A 362 26.73 0.12 14.39
C THR A 362 25.89 1.03 13.48
N GLY A 363 26.53 1.73 12.52
CA GLY A 363 25.86 2.59 11.55
C GLY A 363 26.16 2.19 10.11
N LEU A 364 25.15 2.26 9.25
CA LEU A 364 25.23 2.09 7.80
C LEU A 364 24.43 3.19 7.12
N ALA A 365 25.00 3.85 6.13
CA ALA A 365 24.28 4.79 5.28
C ALA A 365 24.82 4.78 3.85
N LEU A 366 23.98 5.14 2.89
CA LEU A 366 24.33 5.26 1.48
C LEU A 366 24.20 6.71 1.04
N ASP A 367 25.15 7.21 0.23
CA ASP A 367 24.92 8.46 -0.49
C ASP A 367 24.22 8.22 -1.84
N SER A 368 23.76 9.30 -2.48
CA SER A 368 23.05 9.22 -3.77
C SER A 368 23.89 8.67 -4.93
N SER A 369 25.22 8.53 -4.74
CA SER A 369 26.11 7.89 -5.72
C SER A 369 26.35 6.41 -5.43
N GLY A 370 25.77 5.89 -4.33
CA GLY A 370 25.88 4.51 -3.88
C GLY A 370 27.14 4.23 -3.08
N LYS A 371 27.89 5.24 -2.60
CA LYS A 371 29.00 4.99 -1.65
C LYS A 371 28.43 4.50 -0.33
N ILE A 372 29.15 3.58 0.30
CA ILE A 372 28.72 2.95 1.55
C ILE A 372 29.52 3.54 2.69
N TYR A 373 28.83 4.17 3.64
CA TYR A 373 29.42 4.72 4.86
C TYR A 373 29.12 3.77 6.02
N VAL A 374 30.16 3.35 6.72
CA VAL A 374 30.08 2.47 7.89
C VAL A 374 30.75 3.15 9.05
N ALA A 375 30.05 3.26 10.17
CA ALA A 375 30.62 3.71 11.43
C ALA A 375 30.50 2.60 12.48
N GLY A 376 31.44 2.58 13.40
CA GLY A 376 31.49 1.56 14.42
C GLY A 376 32.63 1.75 15.41
N THR A 377 32.86 0.71 16.18
CA THR A 377 33.86 0.68 17.25
C THR A 377 34.87 -0.41 16.94
N THR A 378 36.14 -0.11 17.13
CA THR A 378 37.27 -1.01 16.87
C THR A 378 38.17 -1.11 18.10
N LYS A 379 38.64 -2.32 18.39
CA LYS A 379 39.73 -2.56 19.36
C LYS A 379 41.08 -2.80 18.66
N SER A 380 41.10 -2.63 17.34
CA SER A 380 42.20 -2.99 16.46
C SER A 380 43.09 -1.78 16.20
N SER A 381 44.29 -1.78 16.77
CA SER A 381 45.29 -0.73 16.47
C SER A 381 45.78 -0.72 15.02
N ASP A 382 45.47 -1.78 14.27
CA ASP A 382 45.75 -2.00 12.86
C ASP A 382 44.48 -1.98 11.98
N TYR A 383 43.37 -1.44 12.49
CA TYR A 383 42.17 -1.22 11.68
C TYR A 383 42.53 -0.40 10.42
N PRO A 384 42.00 -0.76 9.22
CA PRO A 384 42.40 -0.13 7.98
C PRO A 384 42.03 1.35 7.95
N THR A 385 43.03 2.22 7.76
CA THR A 385 42.86 3.66 7.54
C THR A 385 43.43 4.08 6.19
N THR A 386 43.00 5.24 5.69
CA THR A 386 43.50 5.81 4.43
C THR A 386 44.41 6.99 4.65
N ILE A 387 45.43 7.13 3.79
CA ILE A 387 46.41 8.21 3.88
C ILE A 387 45.71 9.59 3.77
N GLY A 388 46.01 10.46 4.73
CA GLY A 388 45.47 11.81 4.80
C GLY A 388 44.02 11.88 5.28
N ALA A 389 43.49 10.80 5.87
CA ALA A 389 42.29 10.84 6.69
C ALA A 389 42.49 11.73 7.93
N TYR A 390 41.39 12.09 8.60
CA TYR A 390 41.42 12.92 9.81
C TYR A 390 42.38 12.37 10.88
N SER A 391 42.29 11.07 11.17
CA SER A 391 43.23 10.34 12.02
C SER A 391 43.53 8.96 11.44
N GLU A 392 44.81 8.67 11.26
CA GLU A 392 45.33 7.35 10.88
C GLU A 392 45.71 6.48 12.09
N LEU A 393 45.55 7.02 13.31
CA LEU A 393 46.04 6.40 14.55
C LEU A 393 44.90 6.03 15.50
N TYR A 394 44.99 4.80 16.01
CA TYR A 394 44.30 4.36 17.22
C TYR A 394 44.93 5.08 18.43
N ASN A 395 44.14 5.91 19.11
CA ASN A 395 44.60 6.84 20.13
C ASN A 395 44.59 6.25 21.54
N GLY A 396 43.83 5.18 21.81
CA GLY A 396 43.93 4.46 23.08
C GLY A 396 42.66 3.78 23.54
N GLY A 397 42.50 3.67 24.87
CA GLY A 397 41.35 3.01 25.48
C GLY A 397 41.24 1.51 25.19
N ASP A 398 40.08 0.95 25.56
CA ASP A 398 39.69 -0.40 25.17
C ASP A 398 39.17 -0.45 23.72
N SER A 399 38.72 0.69 23.17
CA SER A 399 38.24 0.84 21.81
C SER A 399 38.20 2.31 21.36
N ASP A 400 38.33 2.53 20.05
CA ASP A 400 38.10 3.81 19.36
C ASP A 400 36.95 3.69 18.36
N VAL A 401 36.41 4.83 17.92
CA VAL A 401 35.46 4.89 16.81
C VAL A 401 36.19 4.85 15.47
N PHE A 402 35.62 4.16 14.48
CA PHE A 402 36.02 4.29 13.08
C PHE A 402 34.88 4.84 12.23
N VAL A 403 35.24 5.50 11.12
CA VAL A 403 34.34 5.83 10.00
C VAL A 403 35.02 5.43 8.71
N SER A 404 34.45 4.46 8.01
CA SER A 404 34.95 3.86 6.78
C SER A 404 33.97 4.11 5.64
N VAL A 405 34.47 4.51 4.47
CA VAL A 405 33.65 4.72 3.27
C VAL A 405 34.18 3.87 2.15
N LEU A 406 33.35 2.94 1.68
CA LEU A 406 33.62 2.10 0.52
C LEU A 406 33.04 2.74 -0.75
N ASN A 407 33.68 2.45 -1.88
CA ASN A 407 33.06 2.68 -3.19
C ASN A 407 31.85 1.76 -3.39
N SER A 408 31.00 2.11 -4.37
CA SER A 408 29.69 1.47 -4.56
C SER A 408 29.71 -0.01 -4.91
N ASP A 409 30.85 -0.53 -5.37
CA ASP A 409 31.06 -1.95 -5.68
C ASP A 409 31.79 -2.71 -4.57
N GLY A 410 32.13 -2.04 -3.44
CA GLY A 410 32.77 -2.65 -2.28
C GLY A 410 34.22 -3.09 -2.49
N SER A 411 34.88 -2.64 -3.57
CA SER A 411 36.23 -3.06 -3.93
C SER A 411 37.35 -2.25 -3.27
N ASP A 412 37.09 -1.00 -2.87
CA ASP A 412 38.11 -0.11 -2.31
C ASP A 412 37.54 0.84 -1.23
N LEU A 413 38.37 1.19 -0.24
CA LEU A 413 38.12 2.31 0.68
C LEU A 413 38.39 3.65 -0.01
N ILE A 414 37.37 4.51 -0.06
CA ILE A 414 37.48 5.92 -0.45
C ILE A 414 38.19 6.71 0.66
N TYR A 415 37.74 6.53 1.90
CA TYR A 415 38.48 6.96 3.08
C TYR A 415 38.15 6.05 4.26
N SER A 416 39.05 6.01 5.25
CA SER A 416 38.80 5.43 6.56
C SER A 416 39.62 6.16 7.61
N THR A 417 38.99 6.52 8.73
CA THR A 417 39.58 7.31 9.83
C THR A 417 39.18 6.77 11.18
N PHE A 418 40.03 6.99 12.18
CA PHE A 418 39.64 6.92 13.59
C PHE A 418 39.01 8.23 14.07
N LEU A 419 38.18 8.13 15.11
CA LEU A 419 37.69 9.22 15.95
C LEU A 419 37.81 8.77 17.42
N GLY A 420 38.53 9.52 18.24
CA GLY A 420 38.71 9.14 19.65
C GLY A 420 39.92 9.79 20.32
N GLY A 421 39.92 9.73 21.64
CA GLY A 421 40.98 10.17 22.53
C GLY A 421 41.81 9.00 23.07
N ALA A 422 42.47 9.17 24.21
CA ALA A 422 43.26 8.11 24.85
C ALA A 422 42.42 7.14 25.69
N SER A 423 41.13 7.41 25.85
CA SER A 423 40.18 6.62 26.66
C SER A 423 39.22 5.86 25.73
N SER A 424 38.25 5.12 26.27
CA SER A 424 37.36 4.31 25.41
C SER A 424 36.25 5.17 24.79
N ASP A 425 36.11 5.03 23.48
CA ASP A 425 35.14 5.73 22.66
C ASP A 425 34.30 4.72 21.87
N GLU A 426 32.98 4.92 21.85
CA GLU A 426 32.03 4.00 21.22
C GLU A 426 31.08 4.73 20.28
N ALA A 427 30.99 4.31 19.02
CA ALA A 427 30.00 4.81 18.08
C ALA A 427 28.73 3.97 18.16
N ARG A 428 27.58 4.64 18.13
CA ARG A 428 26.27 3.99 18.22
C ARG A 428 25.44 4.13 16.96
N TRP A 429 25.62 5.20 16.19
CA TRP A 429 24.88 5.43 14.96
C TRP A 429 25.57 6.43 14.02
N LEU A 430 25.14 6.43 12.76
CA LEU A 430 25.61 7.30 11.68
C LEU A 430 24.41 7.84 10.89
N ALA A 431 24.48 9.11 10.49
CA ALA A 431 23.60 9.71 9.47
C ALA A 431 24.42 10.53 8.47
N LEU A 432 23.85 10.84 7.31
CA LEU A 432 24.48 11.65 6.26
C LEU A 432 23.62 12.90 5.98
N ASP A 433 24.27 13.97 5.53
CA ASP A 433 23.57 15.04 4.81
C ASP A 433 23.70 14.87 3.29
N ASP A 434 22.93 15.66 2.53
CA ASP A 434 22.92 15.64 1.06
C ASP A 434 24.29 15.94 0.41
N SER A 435 25.23 16.51 1.17
CA SER A 435 26.61 16.75 0.71
C SER A 435 27.52 15.52 0.86
N GLY A 436 27.02 14.47 1.50
CA GLY A 436 27.81 13.28 1.86
C GLY A 436 28.69 13.49 3.09
N SER A 437 28.42 14.49 3.94
CA SER A 437 29.12 14.64 5.22
C SER A 437 28.55 13.66 6.24
N ALA A 438 29.43 12.98 6.98
CA ALA A 438 29.05 11.96 7.95
C ALA A 438 28.85 12.54 9.35
N TYR A 439 27.72 12.24 9.98
CA TYR A 439 27.38 12.62 11.35
C TYR A 439 27.37 11.39 12.22
N VAL A 440 28.25 11.35 13.23
CA VAL A 440 28.41 10.21 14.12
C VAL A 440 28.06 10.64 15.53
N THR A 441 27.26 9.82 16.22
CA THR A 441 26.99 9.97 17.65
C THR A 441 27.42 8.73 18.42
N GLY A 442 27.73 8.93 19.69
CA GLY A 442 28.08 7.84 20.57
C GLY A 442 28.41 8.34 21.96
N SER A 443 29.23 7.59 22.69
CA SER A 443 29.64 7.93 24.04
C SER A 443 31.14 7.79 24.23
N THR A 444 31.71 8.67 25.04
CA THR A 444 33.14 8.68 25.39
C THR A 444 33.31 8.84 26.89
N ASN A 445 34.34 8.20 27.47
CA ASN A 445 34.74 8.42 28.86
C ASN A 445 36.03 9.25 29.00
N GLY A 446 36.49 9.85 27.89
CA GLY A 446 37.73 10.59 27.80
C GLY A 446 37.53 12.10 27.68
N SER A 447 38.24 12.88 28.49
CA SER A 447 38.25 14.35 28.38
C SER A 447 39.00 14.88 27.16
N ASP A 448 39.67 14.00 26.42
CA ASP A 448 40.49 14.28 25.24
C ASP A 448 39.86 13.82 23.93
N TYR A 449 38.59 13.40 23.93
CA TYR A 449 37.83 13.20 22.70
C TYR A 449 37.90 14.46 21.82
N PRO A 450 38.16 14.34 20.51
CA PRO A 450 38.40 15.49 19.65
C PRO A 450 37.18 16.39 19.54
N THR A 451 37.32 17.68 19.87
CA THR A 451 36.29 18.71 19.70
C THR A 451 36.80 19.87 18.83
N THR A 452 35.89 20.65 18.25
CA THR A 452 36.23 21.79 17.40
C THR A 452 36.04 23.12 18.11
N THR A 453 36.85 24.12 17.73
CA THR A 453 36.70 25.48 18.28
C THR A 453 35.34 26.07 17.88
N GLY A 454 34.59 26.57 18.86
CA GLY A 454 33.26 27.16 18.62
C GLY A 454 32.11 26.16 18.64
N ALA A 455 32.39 24.87 18.91
CA ALA A 455 31.37 23.88 19.22
C ALA A 455 30.57 24.25 20.49
N TYR A 456 29.36 23.70 20.60
CA TYR A 456 28.44 23.92 21.71
C TYR A 456 29.10 23.65 23.07
N ASP A 457 29.77 22.50 23.19
CA ASP A 457 30.58 22.17 24.34
C ASP A 457 31.86 21.44 23.91
N VAL A 458 32.98 21.91 24.46
CA VAL A 458 34.34 21.38 24.21
C VAL A 458 34.92 20.69 25.44
N SER A 459 34.14 20.56 26.52
CA SER A 459 34.56 19.97 27.78
C SER A 459 33.76 18.72 28.10
N TYR A 460 34.47 17.67 28.51
CA TYR A 460 33.86 16.52 29.17
C TYR A 460 33.31 16.95 30.55
N ASN A 461 32.00 16.81 30.74
CA ASN A 461 31.22 17.30 31.86
C ASN A 461 31.19 16.34 33.05
N GLY A 462 31.71 15.13 32.89
CA GLY A 462 31.99 14.19 33.98
C GLY A 462 31.15 12.93 33.91
N GLY A 463 31.02 12.26 35.05
CA GLY A 463 30.43 10.93 35.11
C GLY A 463 31.24 9.85 34.38
N SER A 464 30.61 8.74 34.01
CA SER A 464 31.31 7.62 33.34
C SER A 464 31.36 7.78 31.83
N TYR A 465 30.42 8.48 31.21
CA TYR A 465 30.32 8.68 29.77
C TYR A 465 29.55 9.96 29.46
N ASP A 466 30.03 10.72 28.46
CA ASP A 466 29.32 11.84 27.82
C ASP A 466 28.99 11.49 26.36
N VAL A 467 27.93 12.10 25.84
CA VAL A 467 27.60 12.00 24.40
C VAL A 467 28.55 12.87 23.60
N PHE A 468 29.06 12.34 22.49
CA PHE A 468 29.69 13.15 21.45
C PHE A 468 28.81 13.23 20.20
N VAL A 469 28.92 14.33 19.46
CA VAL A 469 28.35 14.49 18.12
C VAL A 469 29.42 15.07 17.21
N THR A 470 29.79 14.32 16.17
CA THR A 470 30.87 14.67 15.24
C THR A 470 30.35 14.74 13.82
N LYS A 471 30.62 15.83 13.10
CA LYS A 471 30.39 15.96 11.65
C LYS A 471 31.74 15.95 10.92
N LEU A 472 31.95 14.93 10.09
CA LEU A 472 33.15 14.75 9.27
C LEU A 472 32.90 15.27 7.84
N SER A 473 33.91 15.87 7.22
CA SER A 473 33.85 16.26 5.81
C SER A 473 33.61 15.04 4.91
N SER A 474 32.97 15.25 3.76
CA SER A 474 32.63 14.18 2.81
C SER A 474 33.83 13.42 2.22
N ASP A 475 35.05 13.94 2.42
CA ASP A 475 36.30 13.30 2.03
C ASP A 475 37.08 12.68 3.21
N GLY A 476 36.53 12.75 4.42
CA GLY A 476 37.05 12.12 5.62
C GLY A 476 38.26 12.81 6.25
N ARG A 477 38.61 14.03 5.83
CA ARG A 477 39.87 14.69 6.21
C ARG A 477 39.76 15.64 7.40
N GLU A 478 38.59 16.22 7.63
CA GLU A 478 38.41 17.29 8.60
C GLU A 478 37.14 17.10 9.43
N LEU A 479 37.19 17.42 10.72
CA LEU A 479 35.99 17.61 11.52
C LEU A 479 35.41 18.99 11.18
N LEU A 480 34.25 19.00 10.55
CA LEU A 480 33.49 20.23 10.30
C LEU A 480 32.96 20.81 11.61
N TYR A 481 32.52 19.93 12.52
CA TYR A 481 32.41 20.22 13.95
C TYR A 481 32.50 18.93 14.77
N SER A 482 32.83 19.06 16.05
CA SER A 482 32.69 18.00 17.05
C SER A 482 32.46 18.61 18.44
N THR A 483 31.45 18.12 19.15
CA THR A 483 30.96 18.67 20.43
C THR A 483 30.60 17.56 21.41
N PHE A 484 30.60 17.90 22.70
CA PHE A 484 29.93 17.12 23.75
C PHE A 484 28.48 17.56 23.93
N ILE A 485 27.65 16.64 24.44
CA ILE A 485 26.32 16.90 25.03
C ILE A 485 26.22 15.99 26.26
N GLY A 486 26.21 16.55 27.46
CA GLY A 486 26.25 15.71 28.65
C GLY A 486 26.06 16.46 29.95
N SER A 487 26.08 15.71 31.03
CA SER A 487 25.83 16.14 32.38
C SER A 487 26.99 15.72 33.29
N THR A 488 26.79 15.71 34.60
CA THR A 488 27.76 15.12 35.54
C THR A 488 27.56 13.60 35.72
N GLY A 489 26.74 12.99 34.86
CA GLY A 489 26.12 11.68 34.99
C GLY A 489 26.55 10.67 33.94
N TRP A 490 25.71 9.66 33.71
CA TRP A 490 25.88 8.73 32.61
C TRP A 490 25.01 9.22 31.47
N ASP A 491 25.64 9.63 30.37
CA ASP A 491 24.98 10.18 29.21
C ASP A 491 25.39 9.39 27.97
N ILE A 492 24.43 8.70 27.35
CA ILE A 492 24.68 7.81 26.21
C ILE A 492 23.89 8.30 25.00
N GLY A 493 24.57 8.60 23.89
CA GLY A 493 23.95 8.91 22.60
C GLY A 493 23.71 7.63 21.83
N SER A 494 22.45 7.32 21.51
CA SER A 494 22.06 6.05 20.90
C SER A 494 21.74 6.15 19.42
N GLY A 495 21.24 7.31 18.95
CA GLY A 495 20.78 7.49 17.58
C GLY A 495 20.92 8.94 17.12
N ILE A 496 21.18 9.11 15.82
CA ILE A 496 21.31 10.42 15.16
C ILE A 496 20.55 10.44 13.82
N ALA A 497 19.88 11.54 13.52
CA ALA A 497 19.29 11.86 12.23
C ALA A 497 19.65 13.29 11.84
N VAL A 498 19.52 13.64 10.55
CA VAL A 498 19.90 14.98 10.03
C VAL A 498 18.79 15.50 9.14
N ASP A 499 18.38 16.75 9.35
CA ASP A 499 17.39 17.42 8.49
C ASP A 499 18.04 18.01 7.22
N THR A 500 17.21 18.46 6.28
CA THR A 500 17.66 19.08 5.02
C THR A 500 18.40 20.41 5.21
N ASP A 501 18.24 21.06 6.37
CA ASP A 501 18.99 22.25 6.77
C ASP A 501 20.38 21.88 7.35
N GLY A 502 20.68 20.59 7.52
CA GLY A 502 21.93 20.06 8.06
C GLY A 502 22.01 20.05 9.60
N ASN A 503 20.90 20.22 10.30
CA ASN A 503 20.86 20.15 11.77
C ASN A 503 20.83 18.70 12.23
N ALA A 504 21.59 18.39 13.28
CA ALA A 504 21.65 17.04 13.85
C ALA A 504 20.60 16.86 14.95
N TYR A 505 19.84 15.78 14.89
CA TYR A 505 18.88 15.34 15.88
C TYR A 505 19.44 14.12 16.59
N VAL A 506 19.60 14.18 17.91
CA VAL A 506 20.24 13.14 18.72
C VAL A 506 19.29 12.68 19.82
N THR A 507 19.18 11.36 19.99
CA THR A 507 18.51 10.75 21.12
C THR A 507 19.44 9.79 21.87
N GLY A 508 19.01 9.42 23.06
CA GLY A 508 19.79 8.70 24.02
C GLY A 508 19.11 8.67 25.38
N TRP A 509 19.90 8.48 26.42
CA TRP A 509 19.41 8.51 27.80
C TRP A 509 20.44 9.09 28.76
N THR A 510 19.94 9.61 29.87
CA THR A 510 20.72 10.26 30.94
C THR A 510 20.21 9.87 32.32
N ASP A 511 21.09 9.88 33.33
CA ASP A 511 20.78 9.59 34.73
C ASP A 511 20.76 10.83 35.64
N ARG A 512 20.80 12.04 35.05
CA ARG A 512 20.84 13.30 35.82
C ARG A 512 19.89 14.35 35.30
N SER A 513 19.32 15.08 36.26
CA SER A 513 18.61 16.34 36.04
C SER A 513 19.49 17.51 35.60
N SER A 514 20.82 17.34 35.57
CA SER A 514 21.77 18.34 35.08
C SER A 514 22.07 18.21 33.57
N PHE A 515 21.45 17.25 32.88
CA PHE A 515 21.51 17.18 31.42
C PHE A 515 21.02 18.49 30.79
N PRO A 516 21.70 18.99 29.73
CA PRO A 516 21.36 20.27 29.13
C PRO A 516 19.96 20.24 28.53
N ILE A 517 19.12 21.20 28.94
CA ILE A 517 17.78 21.43 28.38
C ILE A 517 17.64 22.88 27.94
N THR A 518 16.75 23.13 26.98
CA THR A 518 16.48 24.48 26.48
C THR A 518 15.22 25.08 27.10
N VAL A 519 15.14 26.42 27.12
CA VAL A 519 13.91 27.12 27.53
C VAL A 519 12.79 26.80 26.54
N GLY A 520 11.63 26.38 27.05
CA GLY A 520 10.48 26.02 26.20
C GLY A 520 10.49 24.57 25.71
N ALA A 521 11.42 23.74 26.19
CA ALA A 521 11.41 22.29 25.99
C ALA A 521 10.07 21.66 26.42
N TYR A 522 9.65 20.60 25.71
CA TYR A 522 8.46 19.82 26.01
C TYR A 522 8.43 19.34 27.47
N ASP A 523 9.50 18.68 27.90
CA ASP A 523 9.70 18.25 29.28
C ASP A 523 11.03 18.79 29.82
N PRO A 524 10.98 19.80 30.71
CA PRO A 524 12.17 20.37 31.33
C PRO A 524 12.57 19.63 32.62
N PHE A 525 11.93 18.51 32.95
CA PHE A 525 12.19 17.79 34.19
C PHE A 525 12.65 16.36 33.93
N TYR A 526 13.69 15.97 34.66
CA TYR A 526 14.09 14.58 34.80
C TYR A 526 13.19 13.91 35.83
N ASN A 527 12.47 12.88 35.41
CA ASN A 527 11.34 12.30 36.14
C ASN A 527 11.60 10.88 36.66
N GLY A 528 12.64 10.18 36.18
CA GLY A 528 12.90 8.77 36.48
C GLY A 528 14.29 8.42 37.04
N THR A 529 14.75 7.20 36.75
CA THR A 529 16.13 6.70 37.04
C THR A 529 17.04 6.81 35.82
N TYR A 530 16.46 6.66 34.63
CA TYR A 530 17.05 7.11 33.38
C TYR A 530 15.91 7.69 32.56
N ASP A 531 16.13 8.87 31.98
CA ASP A 531 15.17 9.47 31.06
C ASP A 531 15.78 9.52 29.68
N ALA A 532 14.96 9.28 28.65
CA ALA A 532 15.39 9.54 27.28
C ALA A 532 15.55 11.05 27.09
N PHE A 533 16.42 11.45 26.17
CA PHE A 533 16.52 12.85 25.75
C PHE A 533 16.33 12.98 24.23
N VAL A 534 15.94 14.18 23.80
CA VAL A 534 15.86 14.56 22.39
C VAL A 534 16.51 15.92 22.22
N THR A 535 17.57 15.99 21.42
CA THR A 535 18.34 17.21 21.21
C THR A 535 18.46 17.54 19.72
N LYS A 536 18.18 18.77 19.34
CA LYS A 536 18.48 19.32 18.00
C LYS A 536 19.65 20.29 18.08
N LEU A 537 20.75 19.97 17.41
CA LEU A 537 21.97 20.78 17.33
C LEU A 537 22.00 21.55 16.00
N SER A 538 22.48 22.80 16.03
CA SER A 538 22.62 23.62 14.82
C SER A 538 23.56 22.97 13.80
N HIS A 539 23.35 23.30 12.52
CA HIS A 539 24.13 22.74 11.41
C HIS A 539 25.66 22.91 11.51
N ASP A 540 26.12 23.88 12.31
CA ASP A 540 27.54 24.17 12.57
C ASP A 540 28.02 23.63 13.92
N GLY A 541 27.16 22.94 14.67
CA GLY A 541 27.49 22.34 15.96
C GLY A 541 27.65 23.33 17.12
N SER A 542 27.33 24.62 16.93
CA SER A 542 27.62 25.67 17.91
C SER A 542 26.53 25.89 18.97
N ALA A 543 25.30 25.45 18.73
CA ALA A 543 24.18 25.71 19.63
C ALA A 543 23.11 24.62 19.60
N LEU A 544 22.43 24.41 20.73
CA LEU A 544 21.20 23.62 20.78
C LEU A 544 20.02 24.47 20.30
N HIS A 545 19.32 24.03 19.26
CA HIS A 545 18.03 24.59 18.87
C HIS A 545 16.97 24.24 19.92
N TYR A 546 16.94 22.97 20.34
CA TYR A 546 16.21 22.54 21.52
C TYR A 546 16.87 21.32 22.16
N SER A 547 16.60 21.10 23.44
CA SER A 547 16.86 19.83 24.12
C SER A 547 15.83 19.61 25.24
N THR A 548 15.27 18.40 25.30
CA THR A 548 14.17 18.02 26.20
C THR A 548 14.37 16.61 26.74
N PHE A 549 13.83 16.34 27.92
CA PHE A 549 13.62 14.96 28.39
C PHE A 549 12.40 14.34 27.69
N LEU A 550 12.33 13.01 27.74
CA LEU A 550 11.19 12.19 27.36
C LEU A 550 11.17 10.93 28.24
N GLY A 551 10.35 10.92 29.27
CA GLY A 551 10.34 9.81 30.24
C GLY A 551 9.24 9.91 31.28
N GLY A 552 9.08 8.84 32.05
CA GLY A 552 8.20 8.74 33.20
C GLY A 552 9.00 8.56 34.49
N TRP A 553 8.50 7.75 35.43
CA TRP A 553 9.09 7.63 36.77
C TRP A 553 10.18 6.56 36.93
N ALA A 554 10.46 5.79 35.87
CA ALA A 554 11.34 4.63 35.91
C ALA A 554 12.47 4.75 34.88
N PHE A 555 12.69 3.71 34.07
CA PHE A 555 13.78 3.65 33.09
C PHE A 555 13.17 3.91 31.72
N ASP A 556 13.63 4.94 31.04
CA ASP A 556 13.16 5.36 29.73
C ASP A 556 14.38 5.58 28.83
N VAL A 557 14.43 4.87 27.71
CA VAL A 557 15.62 4.85 26.86
C VAL A 557 15.26 5.25 25.44
N GLY A 558 15.91 6.30 24.92
CA GLY A 558 15.90 6.63 23.49
C GLY A 558 16.90 5.74 22.76
N MET A 559 16.41 4.88 21.86
CA MET A 559 17.27 3.98 21.09
C MET A 559 17.61 4.57 19.73
N ARG A 560 16.61 5.10 19.01
CA ARG A 560 16.77 5.62 17.65
C ARG A 560 15.88 6.82 17.40
N ILE A 561 16.29 7.62 16.43
CA ILE A 561 15.60 8.85 16.02
C ILE A 561 15.56 8.94 14.49
N GLY A 562 14.41 9.32 13.95
CA GLY A 562 14.21 9.76 12.57
C GLY A 562 13.70 11.20 12.53
N VAL A 563 13.77 11.84 11.37
CA VAL A 563 13.26 13.21 11.17
C VAL A 563 12.51 13.27 9.84
N ASP A 564 11.33 13.89 9.85
CA ASP A 564 10.55 14.11 8.61
C ASP A 564 11.00 15.40 7.89
N THR A 565 10.42 15.64 6.71
CA THR A 565 10.68 16.82 5.88
C THR A 565 10.19 18.13 6.51
N ASP A 566 9.23 18.07 7.44
CA ASP A 566 8.75 19.20 8.23
C ASP A 566 9.69 19.52 9.41
N GLY A 567 10.63 18.62 9.71
CA GLY A 567 11.62 18.72 10.78
C GLY A 567 11.12 18.22 12.14
N ASN A 568 10.02 17.48 12.20
CA ASN A 568 9.56 16.81 13.41
C ASN A 568 10.43 15.59 13.72
N ALA A 569 10.70 15.36 15.00
CA ALA A 569 11.55 14.27 15.46
C ALA A 569 10.71 13.04 15.85
N TYR A 570 11.06 11.87 15.33
CA TYR A 570 10.45 10.59 15.65
C TYR A 570 11.42 9.79 16.50
N VAL A 571 11.09 9.59 17.77
CA VAL A 571 11.95 8.92 18.74
C VAL A 571 11.32 7.60 19.12
N ALA A 572 12.10 6.54 19.07
CA ALA A 572 11.64 5.23 19.46
C ALA A 572 12.65 4.56 20.39
N GLY A 573 12.12 3.74 21.29
CA GLY A 573 12.90 3.08 22.31
C GLY A 573 12.03 2.20 23.18
N TRP A 574 12.44 2.00 24.43
CA TRP A 574 11.72 1.18 25.40
C TRP A 574 11.62 1.89 26.74
N THR A 575 10.59 1.53 27.51
CA THR A 575 10.27 2.13 28.79
C THR A 575 9.91 1.07 29.84
N GLN A 576 10.17 1.35 31.11
CA GLN A 576 9.64 0.63 32.28
C GLN A 576 8.66 1.47 33.08
N SER A 577 8.22 2.59 32.50
CA SER A 577 7.46 3.65 33.15
C SER A 577 6.00 3.57 32.74
N SER A 578 5.13 3.12 33.65
CA SER A 578 3.67 3.24 33.48
C SER A 578 3.18 4.70 33.44
N GLY A 579 4.04 5.66 33.77
CA GLY A 579 3.81 7.09 33.64
C GLY A 579 4.53 7.74 32.45
N PHE A 580 5.08 6.97 31.50
CA PHE A 580 5.66 7.52 30.28
C PHE A 580 4.60 8.31 29.48
N PRO A 581 4.94 9.48 28.91
CA PRO A 581 3.95 10.34 28.28
C PRO A 581 3.37 9.72 27.00
N THR A 582 2.04 9.58 26.96
CA THR A 582 1.27 9.18 25.78
C THR A 582 0.30 10.28 25.35
N THR A 583 -0.09 10.30 24.08
CA THR A 583 -1.06 11.26 23.54
C THR A 583 -2.47 10.69 23.51
N ALA A 584 -3.48 11.54 23.32
CA ALA A 584 -4.89 11.12 23.36
C ALA A 584 -5.28 10.17 22.21
N ASP A 585 -4.54 10.23 21.12
CA ASP A 585 -4.64 9.45 19.88
C ASP A 585 -3.66 8.26 19.84
N ALA A 586 -3.01 7.94 20.98
CA ALA A 586 -2.13 6.78 21.09
C ALA A 586 -2.83 5.47 20.68
N TYR A 587 -2.10 4.57 20.02
CA TYR A 587 -2.58 3.23 19.71
C TYR A 587 -2.83 2.42 21.00
N ASP A 588 -1.87 2.48 21.92
CA ASP A 588 -1.98 1.97 23.28
C ASP A 588 -1.43 3.00 24.27
N ASN A 589 -2.23 3.28 25.30
CA ASN A 589 -1.90 4.17 26.40
C ASN A 589 -1.69 3.43 27.73
N ILE A 590 -1.66 2.09 27.69
CA ILE A 590 -1.45 1.23 28.83
C ILE A 590 -0.10 0.54 28.68
N TYR A 591 0.72 0.70 29.70
CA TYR A 591 1.94 -0.06 29.87
C TYR A 591 1.59 -1.47 30.37
N ASN A 592 1.84 -2.49 29.55
CA ASN A 592 1.29 -3.84 29.71
C ASN A 592 2.31 -4.87 30.22
N GLY A 593 3.62 -4.56 30.25
CA GLY A 593 4.68 -5.51 30.56
C GLY A 593 5.76 -5.04 31.55
N ASN A 594 6.96 -5.58 31.38
CA ASN A 594 8.17 -5.21 32.16
C ASN A 594 9.09 -4.24 31.40
N LYS A 595 9.01 -4.27 30.07
CA LYS A 595 9.55 -3.27 29.15
C LYS A 595 8.65 -3.22 27.92
N ASP A 596 8.10 -2.06 27.62
CA ASP A 596 7.30 -1.87 26.40
C ASP A 596 8.07 -0.95 25.46
N VAL A 597 7.90 -1.17 24.16
CA VAL A 597 8.41 -0.23 23.15
C VAL A 597 7.53 1.02 23.14
N TYR A 598 8.13 2.18 22.91
CA TYR A 598 7.40 3.40 22.61
C TYR A 598 7.85 3.99 21.27
N VAL A 599 6.91 4.67 20.61
CA VAL A 599 7.19 5.54 19.45
C VAL A 599 6.55 6.90 19.72
N SER A 600 7.35 7.96 19.63
CA SER A 600 6.95 9.34 19.94
C SER A 600 7.33 10.29 18.80
N LYS A 601 6.46 11.25 18.47
CA LYS A 601 6.70 12.33 17.50
C LYS A 601 6.73 13.67 18.24
N LEU A 602 7.81 14.44 18.14
CA LEU A 602 7.94 15.78 18.70
C LEU A 602 7.91 16.84 17.60
N SER A 603 7.33 18.01 17.92
CA SER A 603 7.31 19.15 17.01
C SER A 603 8.71 19.60 16.61
N ARG A 604 8.84 20.22 15.43
CA ARG A 604 10.11 20.78 14.91
C ARG A 604 10.91 21.63 15.91
N ASP A 605 10.23 22.34 16.80
CA ASP A 605 10.84 23.19 17.83
C ASP A 605 11.06 22.50 19.18
N GLY A 606 10.69 21.22 19.30
CA GLY A 606 10.83 20.41 20.50
C GLY A 606 9.92 20.83 21.66
N SER A 607 8.91 21.69 21.41
CA SER A 607 8.04 22.22 22.46
C SER A 607 6.78 21.38 22.72
N GLN A 608 6.43 20.46 21.80
CA GLN A 608 5.22 19.65 21.88
C GLN A 608 5.50 18.18 21.54
N LEU A 609 4.82 17.29 22.27
CA LEU A 609 4.67 15.88 21.92
C LEU A 609 3.41 15.75 21.05
N LEU A 610 3.60 15.53 19.76
CA LEU A 610 2.55 15.46 18.75
C LEU A 610 1.87 14.08 18.73
N TYR A 611 2.64 13.02 18.95
CA TYR A 611 2.13 11.65 19.08
C TYR A 611 3.01 10.87 20.06
N SER A 612 2.43 9.95 20.85
CA SER A 612 3.20 8.99 21.63
C SER A 612 2.34 7.81 22.08
N SER A 613 2.82 6.60 21.82
CA SER A 613 2.10 5.35 22.11
C SER A 613 3.05 4.24 22.55
N PHE A 614 2.52 3.30 23.34
CA PHE A 614 3.18 2.02 23.62
C PHE A 614 2.90 0.98 22.53
N PHE A 615 3.81 0.02 22.42
CA PHE A 615 3.71 -1.21 21.63
C PHE A 615 4.36 -2.34 22.45
N GLY A 616 3.55 -3.24 22.97
CA GLY A 616 4.06 -4.27 23.88
C GLY A 616 3.00 -5.27 24.30
N GLY A 617 3.46 -6.30 25.01
CA GLY A 617 2.63 -7.31 25.63
C GLY A 617 2.89 -7.39 27.14
N THR A 618 2.90 -8.60 27.70
CA THR A 618 3.07 -8.80 29.15
C THR A 618 4.51 -8.98 29.61
N ASP A 619 5.44 -9.18 28.68
CA ASP A 619 6.84 -9.50 28.91
C ASP A 619 7.76 -8.35 28.47
N ASP A 620 8.97 -8.63 27.99
CA ASP A 620 9.93 -7.60 27.55
C ASP A 620 9.89 -7.42 26.03
N GLU A 621 9.79 -6.15 25.60
CA GLU A 621 9.96 -5.70 24.23
C GLU A 621 11.09 -4.69 24.12
N LEU A 622 11.91 -4.83 23.08
CA LEU A 622 13.06 -3.97 22.84
C LEU A 622 13.12 -3.54 21.38
N LEU A 623 13.17 -2.23 21.16
CA LEU A 623 13.32 -1.62 19.83
C LEU A 623 14.80 -1.40 19.50
N ASN A 624 15.18 -1.75 18.27
CA ASN A 624 16.56 -1.58 17.79
C ASN A 624 16.69 -0.63 16.60
N ALA A 625 15.66 -0.51 15.76
CA ALA A 625 15.69 0.35 14.58
C ALA A 625 14.36 1.04 14.28
N ILE A 626 14.48 2.24 13.70
CA ILE A 626 13.38 3.05 13.15
C ILE A 626 13.82 3.55 11.78
N ALA A 627 12.88 3.60 10.83
CA ALA A 627 13.04 4.31 9.57
C ALA A 627 11.77 5.13 9.32
N VAL A 628 11.93 6.40 8.94
CA VAL A 628 10.83 7.34 8.69
C VAL A 628 10.91 7.76 7.24
N ASP A 629 9.78 7.70 6.53
CA ASP A 629 9.72 8.14 5.15
C ASP A 629 9.24 9.59 5.00
N GLU A 630 9.29 10.10 3.76
CA GLU A 630 8.82 11.45 3.40
C GLU A 630 7.31 11.66 3.63
N ARG A 631 6.58 10.58 3.91
CA ARG A 631 5.13 10.50 4.06
C ARG A 631 4.71 10.24 5.51
N GLN A 632 5.66 10.37 6.45
CA GLN A 632 5.46 10.16 7.88
C GLN A 632 4.97 8.75 8.25
N SER A 633 5.25 7.76 7.41
CA SER A 633 5.22 6.33 7.75
C SER A 633 6.48 5.98 8.54
N VAL A 634 6.27 5.28 9.65
CA VAL A 634 7.31 4.95 10.63
C VAL A 634 7.42 3.44 10.75
N HIS A 635 8.52 2.91 10.23
CA HIS A 635 8.84 1.49 10.25
C HIS A 635 9.73 1.20 11.44
N VAL A 636 9.33 0.28 12.32
CA VAL A 636 10.10 -0.12 13.50
C VAL A 636 10.31 -1.62 13.56
N THR A 637 11.46 -2.01 14.10
CA THR A 637 11.77 -3.41 14.38
C THR A 637 12.59 -3.56 15.66
N GLY A 638 12.60 -4.78 16.17
CA GLY A 638 13.26 -5.16 17.40
C GLY A 638 12.98 -6.62 17.70
N TYR A 639 12.83 -6.94 18.98
CA TYR A 639 12.32 -8.23 19.41
C TYR A 639 11.27 -8.09 20.49
N THR A 640 10.43 -9.11 20.59
CA THR A 640 9.43 -9.27 21.65
C THR A 640 9.62 -10.63 22.32
N GLN A 641 9.33 -10.68 23.62
CA GLN A 641 9.16 -11.95 24.36
C GLN A 641 7.67 -12.27 24.61
N SER A 642 6.80 -11.36 24.18
CA SER A 642 5.36 -11.41 24.42
C SER A 642 4.59 -12.00 23.26
N SER A 643 3.81 -13.03 23.56
CA SER A 643 2.69 -13.45 22.68
C SER A 643 1.57 -12.42 22.53
N GLY A 644 1.57 -11.38 23.37
CA GLY A 644 0.59 -10.28 23.37
C GLY A 644 1.02 -9.02 22.63
N TYR A 645 2.20 -9.00 21.99
CA TYR A 645 2.61 -7.87 21.17
C TYR A 645 1.58 -7.63 20.05
N PRO A 646 1.23 -6.38 19.72
CA PRO A 646 0.18 -6.10 18.74
C PRO A 646 0.57 -6.60 17.35
N THR A 647 -0.31 -7.40 16.74
CA THR A 647 -0.23 -7.79 15.33
C THR A 647 -1.47 -7.32 14.58
N THR A 648 -1.32 -6.96 13.32
CA THR A 648 -2.46 -6.62 12.45
C THR A 648 -3.02 -7.88 11.84
N SER A 649 -4.29 -7.84 11.45
CA SER A 649 -4.99 -9.03 10.94
C SER A 649 -4.40 -9.60 9.63
N ASP A 650 -3.58 -8.82 8.94
CA ASP A 650 -2.83 -9.13 7.72
C ASP A 650 -1.35 -9.47 7.98
N ALA A 651 -0.97 -9.66 9.25
CA ALA A 651 0.35 -10.12 9.65
C ALA A 651 0.78 -11.40 8.92
N TYR A 652 2.08 -11.49 8.61
CA TYR A 652 2.71 -12.72 8.17
C TYR A 652 2.62 -13.84 9.23
N ASP A 653 2.87 -13.49 10.50
CA ASP A 653 2.73 -14.37 11.65
C ASP A 653 2.15 -13.60 12.84
N GLU A 654 1.07 -14.14 13.40
CA GLU A 654 0.41 -13.62 14.62
C GLU A 654 0.84 -14.40 15.87
N THR A 655 1.72 -15.40 15.73
CA THR A 655 2.13 -16.30 16.81
C THR A 655 3.60 -16.17 17.15
N HIS A 656 3.86 -15.73 18.39
CA HIS A 656 5.18 -15.80 19.00
C HIS A 656 5.54 -17.27 19.29
N ASN A 657 6.57 -17.80 18.62
CA ASN A 657 6.88 -19.23 18.62
C ASN A 657 8.30 -19.58 19.13
N GLY A 658 9.15 -18.57 19.39
CA GLY A 658 10.47 -18.69 20.00
C GLY A 658 10.57 -18.18 21.45
N GLY A 659 11.80 -17.92 21.88
CA GLY A 659 12.12 -17.23 23.14
C GLY A 659 12.15 -15.71 22.98
N GLN A 660 12.51 -15.25 21.79
CA GLN A 660 12.45 -13.88 21.30
C GLN A 660 12.13 -13.95 19.81
N ASP A 661 11.07 -13.29 19.36
CA ASP A 661 10.75 -13.19 17.94
C ASP A 661 10.93 -11.74 17.46
N VAL A 662 11.31 -11.57 16.19
CA VAL A 662 11.37 -10.25 15.57
C VAL A 662 9.94 -9.70 15.45
N PHE A 663 9.71 -8.46 15.84
CA PHE A 663 8.52 -7.73 15.40
C PHE A 663 8.88 -6.77 14.28
N VAL A 664 7.93 -6.54 13.37
CA VAL A 664 7.99 -5.46 12.39
C VAL A 664 6.66 -4.76 12.41
N SER A 665 6.68 -3.46 12.73
CA SER A 665 5.48 -2.63 12.82
C SER A 665 5.65 -1.36 12.00
N VAL A 666 4.56 -0.93 11.36
CA VAL A 666 4.52 0.25 10.50
C VAL A 666 3.38 1.14 10.96
N LEU A 667 3.71 2.39 11.25
CA LEU A 667 2.77 3.39 11.73
C LEU A 667 2.63 4.54 10.76
N ASN A 668 1.39 4.91 10.43
CA ASN A 668 1.13 6.14 9.70
C ASN A 668 0.83 7.25 10.70
N LEU A 669 1.72 8.25 10.76
CA LEU A 669 1.67 9.36 11.74
C LEU A 669 1.53 10.73 11.08
N ASN A 670 0.67 10.80 10.06
CA ASN A 670 0.31 12.02 9.33
C ASN A 670 -0.55 12.96 10.19
N ASP A 671 -0.56 14.24 9.84
CA ASP A 671 -1.34 15.23 10.59
C ASP A 671 -2.84 14.89 10.64
N GLY A 672 -3.30 14.44 11.81
CA GLY A 672 -4.70 14.07 12.06
C GLY A 672 -5.03 12.59 11.84
N ASN A 673 -4.07 11.75 11.46
CA ASN A 673 -4.23 10.29 11.39
C ASN A 673 -3.04 9.59 12.07
N SER A 674 -3.34 8.75 13.07
CA SER A 674 -2.36 7.97 13.81
C SER A 674 -2.82 6.52 13.89
N GLU A 675 -2.19 5.65 13.11
CA GLU A 675 -2.62 4.26 12.96
C GLU A 675 -1.44 3.29 12.96
N LEU A 676 -1.62 2.12 13.57
CA LEU A 676 -0.79 0.94 13.34
C LEU A 676 -1.28 0.23 12.08
N SER A 677 -0.65 0.51 10.94
CA SER A 677 -1.13 0.05 9.63
C SER A 677 -0.64 -1.35 9.25
N TYR A 678 0.49 -1.80 9.80
CA TYR A 678 0.94 -3.19 9.68
C TYR A 678 1.72 -3.62 10.91
N SER A 679 1.56 -4.87 11.37
CA SER A 679 2.39 -5.43 12.43
C SER A 679 2.42 -6.95 12.42
N THR A 680 3.62 -7.55 12.42
CA THR A 680 3.81 -9.01 12.35
C THR A 680 4.96 -9.50 13.24
N PHE A 681 4.98 -10.79 13.55
CA PHE A 681 6.19 -11.50 13.96
C PHE A 681 6.96 -12.08 12.78
N ILE A 682 8.26 -12.31 12.98
CA ILE A 682 9.14 -13.12 12.12
C ILE A 682 10.13 -13.86 13.01
N GLY A 683 10.12 -15.18 13.00
CA GLY A 683 10.95 -15.96 13.91
C GLY A 683 10.79 -17.47 13.76
N GLY A 684 11.55 -18.19 14.57
CA GLY A 684 11.55 -19.65 14.68
C GLY A 684 11.61 -20.10 16.14
N MET A 685 12.08 -21.31 16.40
CA MET A 685 12.00 -21.92 17.75
C MET A 685 12.83 -21.24 18.85
N PHE A 686 13.85 -20.48 18.48
CA PHE A 686 14.88 -19.95 19.35
C PHE A 686 14.79 -18.43 19.47
N ASN A 687 15.91 -17.73 19.55
CA ASN A 687 15.92 -16.28 19.70
C ASN A 687 16.29 -15.63 18.37
N GLU A 688 15.48 -14.64 18.03
CA GLU A 688 15.69 -13.74 16.93
C GLU A 688 15.56 -12.30 17.40
N ALA A 689 16.34 -11.42 16.77
CA ALA A 689 16.19 -9.98 16.98
C ALA A 689 16.38 -9.23 15.68
N GLY A 690 15.44 -8.36 15.33
CA GLY A 690 15.62 -7.35 14.30
C GLY A 690 16.55 -6.26 14.81
N SER A 691 17.63 -5.99 14.09
CA SER A 691 18.64 -4.98 14.45
C SER A 691 18.57 -3.73 13.57
N GLY A 692 18.15 -3.90 12.31
CA GLY A 692 18.06 -2.83 11.32
C GLY A 692 16.79 -2.96 10.49
N ILE A 693 16.19 -1.81 10.14
CA ILE A 693 15.07 -1.71 9.22
C ILE A 693 15.31 -0.58 8.21
N ALA A 694 14.97 -0.83 6.95
CA ALA A 694 14.95 0.14 5.87
C ALA A 694 13.69 -0.09 5.02
N PHE A 695 13.42 0.83 4.09
CA PHE A 695 12.32 0.69 3.15
C PHE A 695 12.75 1.08 1.73
N ASP A 696 12.08 0.52 0.72
CA ASP A 696 12.31 0.93 -0.69
C ASP A 696 11.42 2.12 -1.10
N SER A 697 11.56 2.59 -2.34
CA SER A 697 10.68 3.65 -2.88
C SER A 697 9.20 3.26 -2.89
N SER A 698 8.94 1.95 -2.88
CA SER A 698 7.61 1.39 -2.71
C SER A 698 7.21 1.28 -1.23
N GLY A 699 8.04 1.63 -0.26
CA GLY A 699 7.77 1.48 1.18
C GLY A 699 7.67 0.05 1.69
N ASN A 700 8.11 -0.94 0.91
CA ASN A 700 8.27 -2.29 1.43
C ASN A 700 9.35 -2.28 2.50
N SER A 701 9.16 -3.02 3.58
CA SER A 701 10.13 -3.06 4.68
C SER A 701 11.18 -4.13 4.43
N TYR A 702 12.44 -3.79 4.70
CA TYR A 702 13.57 -4.70 4.69
C TYR A 702 14.15 -4.76 6.10
N VAL A 703 14.27 -5.96 6.64
CA VAL A 703 14.71 -6.17 8.02
C VAL A 703 15.91 -7.10 8.05
N THR A 704 16.90 -6.76 8.86
CA THR A 704 18.03 -7.64 9.16
C THR A 704 18.23 -7.79 10.66
N GLY A 705 18.96 -8.81 11.05
CA GLY A 705 19.23 -9.13 12.44
C GLY A 705 20.03 -10.40 12.57
N TYR A 706 19.82 -11.15 13.65
CA TYR A 706 20.33 -12.50 13.80
C TYR A 706 19.20 -13.48 14.12
N THR A 707 19.46 -14.75 13.84
CA THR A 707 18.58 -15.85 14.21
C THR A 707 19.38 -17.06 14.68
N GLU A 708 18.97 -17.62 15.83
CA GLU A 708 19.46 -18.90 16.36
C GLU A 708 18.64 -20.09 15.82
N SER A 709 17.63 -19.81 15.00
CA SER A 709 16.64 -20.78 14.53
C SER A 709 16.95 -21.33 13.15
N SER A 710 17.17 -22.64 13.08
CA SER A 710 17.24 -23.37 11.81
C SER A 710 15.92 -23.42 11.04
N ASP A 711 14.81 -23.10 11.70
CA ASP A 711 13.47 -22.99 11.13
C ASP A 711 13.02 -21.53 10.90
N TYR A 712 13.94 -20.56 11.03
CA TYR A 712 13.65 -19.19 10.62
C TYR A 712 13.14 -19.16 9.17
N PRO A 713 12.14 -18.35 8.85
CA PRO A 713 11.57 -18.35 7.51
C PRO A 713 12.61 -17.97 6.45
N SER A 714 12.94 -18.90 5.55
CA SER A 714 13.74 -18.66 4.35
C SER A 714 12.94 -19.03 3.09
N THR A 715 13.27 -18.40 1.95
CA THR A 715 12.57 -18.67 0.68
C THR A 715 13.44 -19.49 -0.26
N SER A 716 12.84 -20.48 -0.92
CA SER A 716 13.53 -21.27 -1.96
C SER A 716 14.02 -20.34 -3.08
N GLY A 717 15.26 -20.49 -3.50
CA GLY A 717 15.89 -19.62 -4.51
C GLY A 717 16.47 -18.32 -3.95
N ALA A 718 16.41 -18.11 -2.63
CA ALA A 718 17.22 -17.11 -1.95
C ALA A 718 18.71 -17.43 -2.07
N TYR A 719 19.56 -16.42 -1.83
CA TYR A 719 21.02 -16.54 -1.87
C TYR A 719 21.54 -17.71 -1.02
N ASP A 720 21.13 -17.74 0.25
CA ASP A 720 21.28 -18.86 1.17
C ASP A 720 19.94 -19.12 1.87
N ASP A 721 19.46 -20.36 1.79
CA ASP A 721 18.24 -20.84 2.41
C ASP A 721 18.50 -21.75 3.62
N THR A 722 19.77 -21.93 4.00
CA THR A 722 20.20 -22.84 5.07
C THR A 722 20.89 -22.08 6.21
N HIS A 723 20.43 -22.31 7.44
CA HIS A 723 21.09 -21.87 8.67
C HIS A 723 22.27 -22.80 9.00
N ASN A 724 23.48 -22.26 9.06
CA ASN A 724 24.75 -23.00 9.12
C ASN A 724 25.65 -22.59 10.31
N GLY A 725 25.24 -21.56 11.07
CA GLY A 725 25.92 -21.03 12.26
C GLY A 725 25.28 -21.42 13.60
N ALA A 726 25.81 -20.88 14.72
CA ALA A 726 25.07 -20.87 15.99
C ALA A 726 24.00 -19.77 15.97
N ALA A 727 24.33 -18.64 15.36
CA ALA A 727 23.38 -17.63 14.92
C ALA A 727 23.87 -17.09 13.58
N ASP A 728 22.96 -16.94 12.61
CA ASP A 728 23.25 -16.36 11.29
C ASP A 728 22.49 -15.06 11.12
N VAL A 729 22.97 -14.22 10.20
CA VAL A 729 22.25 -13.04 9.77
C VAL A 729 21.04 -13.47 8.96
N PHE A 730 19.88 -12.87 9.22
CA PHE A 730 18.75 -12.94 8.29
C PHE A 730 18.60 -11.62 7.53
N VAL A 731 18.04 -11.70 6.33
CA VAL A 731 17.59 -10.53 5.55
C VAL A 731 16.23 -10.86 4.95
N THR A 732 15.20 -10.10 5.33
CA THR A 732 13.80 -10.38 4.97
C THR A 732 13.16 -9.15 4.33
N LYS A 733 12.51 -9.33 3.17
CA LYS A 733 11.65 -8.31 2.55
C LYS A 733 10.18 -8.59 2.83
N ILE A 734 9.47 -7.58 3.33
CA ILE A 734 8.03 -7.60 3.62
C ILE A 734 7.34 -6.58 2.71
N VAL A 735 6.38 -7.07 1.93
CA VAL A 735 5.61 -6.22 1.01
C VAL A 735 4.38 -5.67 1.71
N LEU A 736 4.24 -4.34 1.72
CA LEU A 736 3.09 -3.63 2.28
C LEU A 736 2.08 -3.30 1.15
N SER A 737 0.80 -3.10 1.47
CA SER A 737 -0.26 -2.87 0.47
C SER A 737 -0.31 -1.43 -0.08
N VAL A 738 -0.77 -1.26 -1.33
CA VAL A 738 -1.19 0.05 -1.90
C VAL A 738 -2.47 0.57 -1.22
N PRO A 739 -2.75 1.90 -1.21
CA PRO A 739 -3.95 2.42 -0.56
C PRO A 739 -5.20 1.97 -1.30
N ASP A 740 -6.31 1.97 -0.58
CA ASP A 740 -7.63 1.80 -1.16
C ASP A 740 -7.96 2.87 -2.22
N GLN A 741 -8.75 2.50 -3.23
CA GLN A 741 -9.33 3.46 -4.17
C GLN A 741 -10.14 4.53 -3.42
N PRO A 742 -9.97 5.84 -3.74
CA PRO A 742 -10.78 6.90 -3.18
C PRO A 742 -12.29 6.69 -3.22
N GLY A 743 -12.96 7.05 -2.12
CA GLY A 743 -14.42 7.09 -2.04
C GLY A 743 -15.04 8.03 -3.09
N THR A 744 -16.37 8.03 -3.21
CA THR A 744 -17.06 8.85 -4.23
C THR A 744 -16.66 10.32 -4.12
N ILE A 745 -16.27 10.93 -5.25
CA ILE A 745 -16.00 12.37 -5.31
C ILE A 745 -17.31 13.13 -5.08
N SER A 746 -17.35 13.93 -4.03
CA SER A 746 -18.41 14.91 -3.75
C SER A 746 -18.09 16.20 -4.49
N GLY A 747 -19.02 16.69 -5.32
CA GLY A 747 -18.88 17.91 -6.11
C GLY A 747 -19.96 17.96 -7.20
N ALA A 748 -20.02 19.07 -7.94
CA ALA A 748 -21.00 19.23 -9.01
C ALA A 748 -20.65 18.37 -10.24
N TYR A 749 -21.62 17.59 -10.74
CA TYR A 749 -21.49 16.79 -11.97
C TYR A 749 -22.03 17.51 -13.22
N HIS A 750 -22.72 18.64 -13.01
CA HIS A 750 -23.07 19.62 -14.03
C HIS A 750 -22.54 20.98 -13.61
N VAL A 751 -21.74 21.59 -14.47
CA VAL A 751 -21.18 22.94 -14.27
C VAL A 751 -21.35 23.75 -15.56
N CYS A 752 -21.24 25.06 -15.45
CA CYS A 752 -21.32 25.97 -16.57
C CYS A 752 -19.93 26.39 -17.04
N GLY A 753 -19.82 26.64 -18.35
CA GLY A 753 -18.54 27.06 -18.91
C GLY A 753 -18.09 28.40 -18.32
N GLY A 754 -16.95 28.42 -17.62
CA GLY A 754 -16.42 29.58 -16.91
C GLY A 754 -16.75 29.66 -15.41
N ASP A 755 -17.38 28.63 -14.82
CA ASP A 755 -17.56 28.56 -13.36
C ASP A 755 -16.21 28.51 -12.64
N THR A 756 -16.10 29.25 -11.52
CA THR A 756 -14.86 29.35 -10.74
C THR A 756 -15.11 29.00 -9.28
N GLY A 757 -14.16 28.30 -8.65
CA GLY A 757 -14.23 27.97 -7.23
C GLY A 757 -15.04 26.72 -6.89
N GLU A 758 -15.26 25.82 -7.84
CA GLU A 758 -15.99 24.58 -7.60
C GLU A 758 -15.16 23.60 -6.77
N VAL A 759 -15.71 23.10 -5.67
CA VAL A 759 -15.00 22.22 -4.73
C VAL A 759 -15.36 20.77 -4.98
N TYR A 760 -14.34 19.92 -5.10
CA TYR A 760 -14.46 18.47 -5.17
C TYR A 760 -13.72 17.83 -4.00
N SER A 761 -14.32 16.85 -3.33
CA SER A 761 -13.72 16.20 -2.16
C SER A 761 -14.06 14.73 -2.02
N ILE A 762 -13.22 13.97 -1.35
CA ILE A 762 -13.43 12.57 -0.96
C ILE A 762 -13.33 12.42 0.57
N SER A 763 -13.78 11.27 1.09
CA SER A 763 -13.42 10.86 2.45
C SER A 763 -11.95 10.43 2.49
N ASP A 764 -11.31 10.67 3.63
CA ASP A 764 -9.93 10.28 3.86
C ASP A 764 -9.74 8.76 3.82
N ILE A 765 -8.56 8.31 3.41
CA ILE A 765 -8.22 6.88 3.25
C ILE A 765 -7.10 6.54 4.22
N LEU A 766 -7.35 5.46 4.96
CA LEU A 766 -6.59 5.03 6.15
C LEU A 766 -5.08 4.81 5.89
N GLU A 767 -4.72 4.44 4.65
CA GLU A 767 -3.33 4.18 4.21
C GLU A 767 -2.84 5.18 3.15
N ALA A 768 -3.64 6.18 2.77
CA ALA A 768 -3.26 7.16 1.76
C ALA A 768 -2.46 8.31 2.38
N THR A 769 -1.42 8.70 1.67
CA THR A 769 -0.43 9.69 2.12
C THR A 769 -0.34 10.88 1.18
N ASN A 770 -0.86 10.77 -0.04
CA ASN A 770 -1.00 11.84 -1.01
C ASN A 770 -2.20 11.58 -1.94
N TYR A 771 -2.65 12.60 -2.67
CA TYR A 771 -3.76 12.49 -3.61
C TYR A 771 -3.47 13.25 -4.91
N THR A 772 -3.42 12.53 -6.04
CA THR A 772 -3.29 13.17 -7.35
C THR A 772 -4.65 13.34 -8.00
N TRP A 773 -5.04 14.60 -8.15
CA TRP A 773 -6.24 14.97 -8.87
C TRP A 773 -5.95 15.37 -10.32
N THR A 774 -6.85 14.98 -11.23
CA THR A 774 -6.88 15.51 -12.60
C THR A 774 -8.27 16.09 -12.91
N VAL A 775 -8.32 17.07 -13.81
CA VAL A 775 -9.54 17.79 -14.19
C VAL A 775 -9.61 17.87 -15.73
N PRO A 776 -10.77 18.25 -16.31
CA PRO A 776 -10.91 18.34 -17.77
C PRO A 776 -9.85 19.25 -18.44
N PRO A 777 -9.54 19.04 -19.74
CA PRO A 777 -8.39 19.65 -20.42
C PRO A 777 -8.29 21.18 -20.40
N ASP A 778 -9.39 21.89 -20.17
CA ASP A 778 -9.43 23.35 -20.06
C ASP A 778 -9.94 23.86 -18.70
N ALA A 779 -10.09 22.95 -17.73
CA ALA A 779 -10.27 23.28 -16.33
C ALA A 779 -8.91 23.38 -15.63
N THR A 780 -8.85 24.16 -14.55
CA THR A 780 -7.63 24.36 -13.75
C THR A 780 -7.91 24.16 -12.28
N ILE A 781 -7.10 23.32 -11.63
CA ILE A 781 -7.09 23.18 -10.17
C ILE A 781 -6.43 24.44 -9.59
N THR A 782 -7.18 25.23 -8.81
CA THR A 782 -6.71 26.48 -8.21
C THR A 782 -6.19 26.29 -6.78
N ALA A 783 -6.60 25.23 -6.08
CA ALA A 783 -6.12 24.86 -4.75
C ALA A 783 -6.38 23.37 -4.42
N GLY A 784 -5.66 22.83 -3.43
CA GLY A 784 -5.98 21.54 -2.79
C GLY A 784 -5.39 20.28 -3.44
N GLN A 785 -4.56 20.41 -4.48
CA GLN A 785 -3.82 19.27 -5.04
C GLN A 785 -2.97 18.59 -3.94
N GLY A 786 -2.92 17.27 -3.92
CA GLY A 786 -2.26 16.49 -2.87
C GLY A 786 -3.10 16.23 -1.63
N THR A 787 -4.34 16.72 -1.57
CA THR A 787 -5.22 16.56 -0.40
C THR A 787 -6.53 15.86 -0.76
N THR A 788 -7.36 15.55 0.25
CA THR A 788 -8.70 14.96 0.05
C THR A 788 -9.70 15.89 -0.64
N ALA A 789 -9.35 17.16 -0.92
CA ALA A 789 -10.24 18.08 -1.63
C ALA A 789 -9.49 19.08 -2.53
N ILE A 790 -10.04 19.34 -3.72
CA ILE A 790 -9.54 20.35 -4.67
C ILE A 790 -10.57 21.45 -4.93
N THR A 791 -10.10 22.62 -5.34
CA THR A 791 -10.91 23.70 -5.91
C THR A 791 -10.57 23.86 -7.39
N VAL A 792 -11.58 23.98 -8.24
CA VAL A 792 -11.45 23.92 -9.71
C VAL A 792 -12.17 25.10 -10.36
N ASP A 793 -11.52 25.70 -11.35
CA ASP A 793 -12.14 26.64 -12.29
C ASP A 793 -12.33 25.93 -13.64
N PHE A 794 -13.56 25.91 -14.17
CA PHE A 794 -13.90 25.19 -15.39
C PHE A 794 -13.79 26.07 -16.64
N GLY A 795 -13.23 25.49 -17.70
CA GLY A 795 -13.33 26.02 -19.05
C GLY A 795 -14.66 25.64 -19.70
N PHE A 796 -14.64 25.26 -20.96
CA PHE A 796 -15.79 24.91 -21.79
C PHE A 796 -15.71 23.44 -22.27
N VAL A 797 -14.84 22.59 -21.74
CA VAL A 797 -14.74 21.20 -22.21
C VAL A 797 -15.17 20.25 -21.10
N SER A 798 -16.24 19.49 -21.37
CA SER A 798 -16.64 18.36 -20.53
C SER A 798 -15.53 17.32 -20.45
N GLY A 799 -15.41 16.67 -19.30
CA GLY A 799 -14.41 15.65 -19.06
C GLY A 799 -14.54 15.11 -17.65
N ASP A 800 -13.53 14.36 -17.22
CA ASP A 800 -13.54 13.74 -15.91
C ASP A 800 -12.74 14.56 -14.90
N VAL A 801 -13.27 14.63 -13.67
CA VAL A 801 -12.48 14.93 -12.47
C VAL A 801 -12.08 13.59 -11.87
N THR A 802 -10.78 13.32 -11.75
CA THR A 802 -10.27 12.07 -11.18
C THR A 802 -9.45 12.32 -9.93
N VAL A 803 -9.40 11.34 -9.03
CA VAL A 803 -8.44 11.33 -7.90
C VAL A 803 -7.87 9.94 -7.70
N THR A 804 -6.55 9.82 -7.62
CA THR A 804 -5.84 8.66 -7.10
C THR A 804 -5.36 8.98 -5.69
N ALA A 805 -5.60 8.08 -4.74
CA ALA A 805 -4.85 8.07 -3.49
C ALA A 805 -3.52 7.35 -3.70
N GLU A 806 -2.50 7.80 -3.00
CA GLU A 806 -1.14 7.30 -3.17
C GLU A 806 -0.57 6.91 -1.81
N ASN A 807 0.15 5.81 -1.75
CA ASN A 807 1.14 5.59 -0.71
C ASN A 807 2.45 5.16 -1.32
N VAL A 808 3.37 4.90 -0.42
CA VAL A 808 4.68 4.36 -0.73
C VAL A 808 4.57 3.18 -1.70
N ASN A 809 3.66 2.23 -1.51
CA ASN A 809 3.55 0.99 -2.30
C ASN A 809 2.96 1.19 -3.69
N GLY A 810 2.48 2.40 -4.01
CA GLY A 810 1.97 2.78 -5.32
C GLY A 810 0.61 3.49 -5.28
N ASP A 811 0.10 3.79 -6.47
CA ASP A 811 -1.17 4.48 -6.63
C ASP A 811 -2.32 3.49 -6.46
N SER A 812 -3.32 3.90 -5.68
CA SER A 812 -4.64 3.30 -5.75
C SER A 812 -5.24 3.47 -7.14
N GLU A 813 -6.28 2.69 -7.45
CA GLU A 813 -7.06 2.93 -8.65
C GLU A 813 -7.73 4.33 -8.60
N PRO A 814 -7.82 5.06 -9.72
CA PRO A 814 -8.45 6.38 -9.74
C PRO A 814 -9.95 6.28 -9.45
N GLN A 815 -10.47 7.16 -8.61
CA GLN A 815 -11.89 7.49 -8.60
C GLN A 815 -12.19 8.51 -9.70
N ILE A 816 -13.32 8.36 -10.38
CA ILE A 816 -13.68 9.18 -11.54
C ILE A 816 -15.08 9.77 -11.35
N LEU A 817 -15.21 11.07 -11.56
CA LEU A 817 -16.47 11.79 -11.67
C LEU A 817 -16.55 12.47 -13.04
N SER A 818 -17.43 11.98 -13.91
CA SER A 818 -17.67 12.63 -15.21
C SER A 818 -18.47 13.92 -15.01
N VAL A 819 -17.86 15.04 -15.39
CA VAL A 819 -18.45 16.37 -15.30
C VAL A 819 -18.87 16.84 -16.69
N THR A 820 -20.14 17.19 -16.83
CA THR A 820 -20.66 17.81 -18.05
C THR A 820 -20.61 19.33 -17.90
N VAL A 821 -19.79 19.97 -18.74
CA VAL A 821 -19.72 21.43 -18.86
C VAL A 821 -20.74 21.88 -19.91
N HIS A 822 -21.67 22.72 -19.50
CA HIS A 822 -22.69 23.26 -20.39
C HIS A 822 -22.17 24.53 -21.09
N ASN A 823 -21.97 24.41 -22.41
CA ASN A 823 -21.47 25.49 -23.27
C ASN A 823 -22.56 26.25 -24.01
N GLN A 824 -23.80 25.78 -23.90
CA GLN A 824 -24.97 26.35 -24.56
C GLN A 824 -26.13 26.40 -23.58
N PHE A 825 -27.10 27.25 -23.89
CA PHE A 825 -28.38 27.33 -23.18
C PHE A 825 -29.03 25.95 -23.08
N PHE A 826 -28.95 25.32 -21.90
CA PHE A 826 -29.81 24.18 -21.57
C PHE A 826 -31.05 24.74 -20.89
N THR A 827 -32.14 24.85 -21.64
CA THR A 827 -33.42 25.35 -21.14
C THR A 827 -34.42 24.23 -20.99
N TRP A 828 -34.91 24.00 -19.79
CA TRP A 828 -36.16 23.27 -19.60
C TRP A 828 -37.29 24.25 -19.27
N VAL A 829 -38.50 23.85 -19.61
CA VAL A 829 -39.70 24.67 -19.45
C VAL A 829 -40.64 23.95 -18.51
N THR A 830 -41.08 24.62 -17.45
CA THR A 830 -42.14 24.08 -16.59
C THR A 830 -43.42 24.89 -16.79
N PRO A 831 -44.59 24.25 -16.97
CA PRO A 831 -45.87 24.94 -16.90
C PRO A 831 -46.13 25.38 -15.46
N GLN A 832 -46.48 26.63 -15.24
CA GLN A 832 -46.98 27.11 -13.95
C GLN A 832 -48.44 26.66 -13.82
N ALA A 833 -48.81 26.07 -12.68
CA ALA A 833 -50.17 25.56 -12.46
C ALA A 833 -51.21 26.68 -12.65
N ALA A 834 -52.08 26.54 -13.65
CA ALA A 834 -53.19 27.46 -13.85
C ALA A 834 -54.22 27.25 -12.72
N ALA A 835 -54.47 28.30 -11.94
CA ALA A 835 -55.58 28.29 -10.99
C ALA A 835 -56.89 28.10 -11.77
N GLN A 836 -57.68 27.13 -11.31
CA GLN A 836 -58.93 26.63 -11.89
C GLN A 836 -59.65 27.55 -12.89
N GLY A 837 -59.67 27.12 -14.15
CA GLY A 837 -60.68 27.48 -15.14
C GLY A 837 -60.55 28.88 -15.75
N LEU A 838 -60.00 28.91 -16.97
CA LEU A 838 -59.97 30.02 -17.95
C LEU A 838 -58.78 31.00 -17.91
N ASP A 839 -57.74 30.76 -17.12
CA ASP A 839 -56.51 31.57 -17.19
C ASP A 839 -55.44 30.96 -18.15
N PRO A 840 -54.62 31.79 -18.82
CA PRO A 840 -53.56 31.35 -19.74
C PRO A 840 -52.51 30.47 -19.05
N LEU A 841 -51.99 29.45 -19.75
CA LEU A 841 -50.82 28.70 -19.29
C LEU A 841 -49.57 29.59 -19.39
N ILE A 842 -49.00 29.91 -18.24
CA ILE A 842 -47.71 30.59 -18.14
C ILE A 842 -46.64 29.50 -18.05
N PHE A 843 -45.59 29.63 -18.86
CA PHE A 843 -44.44 28.75 -18.85
C PHE A 843 -43.25 29.50 -18.26
N THR A 844 -42.53 28.88 -17.34
CA THR A 844 -41.25 29.40 -16.85
C THR A 844 -40.12 28.67 -17.56
N VAL A 845 -39.22 29.42 -18.19
CA VAL A 845 -38.02 28.90 -18.82
C VAL A 845 -36.87 29.06 -17.83
N TYR A 846 -36.24 27.95 -17.46
CA TYR A 846 -35.05 27.96 -16.60
C TYR A 846 -33.81 27.88 -17.46
N ASP A 847 -32.82 28.74 -17.17
CA ASP A 847 -31.50 28.71 -17.79
C ASP A 847 -30.53 28.10 -16.76
N ALA A 848 -29.99 26.94 -17.08
CA ALA A 848 -29.07 26.21 -16.19
C ALA A 848 -27.80 27.02 -15.85
N CYS A 849 -27.41 27.98 -16.70
CA CYS A 849 -26.15 28.72 -16.56
C CYS A 849 -26.30 30.23 -16.36
N GLY A 850 -27.54 30.74 -16.23
CA GLY A 850 -27.80 32.16 -15.94
C GLY A 850 -27.24 33.16 -16.96
N ILE A 851 -26.93 32.72 -18.18
CA ILE A 851 -26.28 33.49 -19.25
C ILE A 851 -27.27 34.53 -19.87
N GLY A 852 -28.57 34.32 -19.69
CA GLY A 852 -29.63 35.27 -20.07
C GLY A 852 -29.94 35.31 -21.57
N ALA A 853 -31.08 34.74 -21.99
CA ALA A 853 -31.47 34.65 -23.40
C ALA A 853 -31.82 36.02 -24.01
N LEU A 854 -31.49 36.24 -25.30
CA LEU A 854 -31.86 37.47 -26.02
C LEU A 854 -33.30 37.45 -26.53
N SER A 855 -33.85 36.29 -26.86
CA SER A 855 -35.25 36.14 -27.28
C SER A 855 -35.73 34.69 -27.23
N TYR A 856 -37.02 34.50 -26.93
CA TYR A 856 -37.72 33.22 -27.02
C TYR A 856 -38.71 33.26 -28.18
N ASN A 857 -38.56 32.37 -29.17
CA ASN A 857 -39.44 32.25 -30.32
C ASN A 857 -40.25 30.97 -30.22
N TRP A 858 -41.57 31.10 -30.10
CA TRP A 858 -42.48 29.97 -30.06
C TRP A 858 -43.23 29.82 -31.37
N THR A 859 -43.22 28.63 -31.97
CA THR A 859 -44.03 28.28 -33.13
C THR A 859 -45.17 27.38 -32.69
N ASN A 860 -46.40 27.75 -32.98
CA ASN A 860 -47.53 26.83 -32.96
C ASN A 860 -47.45 25.94 -34.19
N LEU A 861 -47.02 24.69 -34.00
CA LEU A 861 -46.87 23.72 -35.09
C LEU A 861 -48.22 23.26 -35.66
N THR A 862 -49.32 23.51 -34.94
CA THR A 862 -50.67 23.16 -35.40
C THR A 862 -51.27 24.24 -36.32
N THR A 863 -51.03 25.53 -36.05
CA THR A 863 -51.56 26.65 -36.86
C THR A 863 -50.52 27.27 -37.78
N GLY A 864 -49.22 27.09 -37.51
CA GLY A 864 -48.10 27.71 -38.20
C GLY A 864 -47.71 29.10 -37.68
N ASP A 865 -48.39 29.62 -36.65
CA ASP A 865 -48.15 30.96 -36.11
C ASP A 865 -46.87 30.99 -35.27
N THR A 866 -46.07 32.05 -35.41
CA THR A 866 -44.84 32.28 -34.64
C THR A 866 -44.97 33.49 -33.72
N TYR A 867 -44.45 33.36 -32.50
CA TYR A 867 -44.52 34.36 -31.43
C TYR A 867 -43.13 34.58 -30.83
N THR A 868 -42.58 35.79 -30.99
CA THR A 868 -41.34 36.21 -30.32
C THR A 868 -41.69 36.93 -29.03
N VAL A 869 -41.23 36.42 -27.88
CA VAL A 869 -41.54 36.98 -26.55
C VAL A 869 -40.28 37.23 -25.73
N ASN A 870 -40.20 38.43 -25.14
CA ASN A 870 -39.14 38.81 -24.20
C ASN A 870 -39.62 39.94 -23.23
N PRO A 871 -39.79 39.71 -21.91
CA PRO A 871 -39.73 38.42 -21.18
C PRO A 871 -41.11 37.75 -21.05
N LEU A 872 -41.09 36.41 -21.14
CA LEU A 872 -41.98 35.42 -20.52
C LEU A 872 -43.48 35.76 -20.38
N GLU A 873 -44.22 35.81 -21.49
CA GLU A 873 -45.66 35.52 -21.49
C GLU A 873 -46.09 35.15 -22.92
N LEU A 874 -46.37 33.87 -23.16
CA LEU A 874 -46.95 33.40 -24.43
C LEU A 874 -48.37 33.96 -24.59
N PRO A 875 -48.83 34.30 -25.82
CA PRO A 875 -50.23 34.60 -26.06
C PRO A 875 -51.11 33.36 -25.84
N VAL A 876 -52.34 33.59 -25.36
CA VAL A 876 -53.36 32.58 -25.05
C VAL A 876 -53.48 31.53 -26.16
N VAL A 877 -53.13 30.28 -25.85
CA VAL A 877 -53.28 29.12 -26.77
C VAL A 877 -54.47 28.26 -26.35
N SER A 878 -55.27 27.81 -27.32
CA SER A 878 -56.39 26.91 -27.07
C SER A 878 -55.93 25.51 -26.68
N GLN A 879 -56.80 24.75 -26.00
CA GLN A 879 -56.56 23.34 -25.65
C GLN A 879 -56.14 22.52 -26.89
N ASN A 880 -55.22 21.56 -26.73
CA ASN A 880 -54.64 20.69 -27.78
C ASN A 880 -53.73 21.38 -28.83
N THR A 881 -52.84 22.28 -28.40
CA THR A 881 -51.89 22.94 -29.32
C THR A 881 -50.50 22.32 -29.23
N ASP A 882 -49.89 21.96 -30.38
CA ASP A 882 -48.48 21.58 -30.46
C ASP A 882 -47.59 22.82 -30.64
N LEU A 883 -46.59 22.99 -29.79
CA LEU A 883 -45.70 24.16 -29.74
C LEU A 883 -44.24 23.73 -29.93
N GLU A 884 -43.44 24.60 -30.51
CA GLU A 884 -42.00 24.47 -30.67
C GLU A 884 -41.32 25.75 -30.13
N LEU A 885 -40.28 25.61 -29.31
CA LEU A 885 -39.50 26.74 -28.80
C LEU A 885 -38.12 26.79 -29.47
N VAL A 886 -37.78 27.93 -30.04
CA VAL A 886 -36.45 28.27 -30.52
C VAL A 886 -35.89 29.38 -29.62
N VAL A 887 -34.75 29.13 -29.00
CA VAL A 887 -34.07 30.09 -28.12
C VAL A 887 -32.88 30.68 -28.88
N THR A 888 -32.72 32.01 -28.81
CA THR A 888 -31.60 32.72 -29.44
C THR A 888 -30.72 33.36 -28.36
N ASP A 889 -29.43 33.04 -28.39
CA ASP A 889 -28.43 33.52 -27.43
C ASP A 889 -27.75 34.84 -27.86
N GLN A 890 -26.84 35.37 -27.02
CA GLN A 890 -26.09 36.60 -27.29
C GLN A 890 -25.07 36.50 -28.44
N ASN A 891 -24.77 35.28 -28.90
CA ASN A 891 -23.83 34.99 -29.98
C ASN A 891 -24.52 34.67 -31.32
N MET A 892 -25.85 34.80 -31.40
CA MET A 892 -26.69 34.45 -32.55
C MET A 892 -26.59 32.99 -33.00
N ALA A 893 -26.23 32.07 -32.09
CA ALA A 893 -26.36 30.64 -32.35
C ALA A 893 -27.81 30.21 -32.05
N GLU A 894 -28.51 29.65 -33.05
CA GLU A 894 -29.85 29.11 -32.87
C GLU A 894 -29.75 27.67 -32.35
N SER A 895 -30.18 27.43 -31.11
CA SER A 895 -30.47 26.08 -30.62
C SER A 895 -31.98 25.84 -30.71
N ALA A 896 -32.41 25.10 -31.73
CA ALA A 896 -33.80 24.66 -31.85
C ALA A 896 -34.01 23.40 -30.98
N ASN A 897 -34.45 23.60 -29.74
CA ASN A 897 -34.88 22.49 -28.89
C ASN A 897 -36.38 22.24 -29.14
N HIS A 898 -36.71 21.14 -29.82
CA HIS A 898 -38.10 20.76 -30.09
C HIS A 898 -38.79 20.25 -28.82
N ILE A 899 -39.34 21.15 -28.01
CA ILE A 899 -40.13 20.80 -26.82
C ILE A 899 -41.61 20.73 -27.20
N ARG A 900 -42.18 19.51 -27.35
CA ARG A 900 -43.63 19.33 -27.57
C ARG A 900 -44.40 19.31 -26.26
N VAL A 901 -45.46 20.10 -26.15
CA VAL A 901 -46.36 20.13 -24.99
C VAL A 901 -47.78 19.75 -25.43
N LEU A 902 -48.29 18.61 -24.96
CA LEU A 902 -49.67 18.15 -25.22
C LEU A 902 -50.55 18.41 -23.98
N CYS A 903 -51.44 19.41 -24.04
CA CYS A 903 -52.43 19.63 -22.98
C CYS A 903 -53.71 18.82 -23.23
N HIS A 904 -53.91 17.70 -22.52
CA HIS A 904 -55.17 16.95 -22.53
C HIS A 904 -56.00 17.19 -21.27
N ALA A 905 -57.32 17.32 -21.42
CA ALA A 905 -58.27 17.59 -20.36
C ALA A 905 -58.56 16.34 -19.50
N SER A 906 -57.65 16.01 -18.58
CA SER A 906 -57.94 15.14 -17.43
C SER A 906 -57.02 15.55 -16.29
N ASN A 907 -57.59 16.05 -15.19
CA ASN A 907 -56.86 16.42 -13.99
C ASN A 907 -55.90 15.29 -13.56
N ILE A 908 -54.59 15.54 -13.62
CA ILE A 908 -53.67 14.80 -12.75
C ILE A 908 -53.83 15.44 -11.39
N LEU A 909 -54.76 14.89 -10.59
CA LEU A 909 -54.83 15.17 -9.17
C LEU A 909 -53.55 14.60 -8.57
N ASP A 910 -52.78 15.48 -7.96
CA ASP A 910 -51.72 15.12 -7.03
C ASP A 910 -52.36 14.30 -5.90
N LEU A 911 -52.09 12.99 -5.91
CA LEU A 911 -52.78 12.01 -5.07
C LEU A 911 -52.14 11.91 -3.67
N ASP A 912 -50.93 12.44 -3.48
CA ASP A 912 -50.26 12.49 -2.18
C ASP A 912 -50.12 13.90 -1.58
N GLU A 913 -50.70 14.91 -2.25
CA GLU A 913 -50.82 16.32 -1.82
C GLU A 913 -49.46 16.98 -1.56
N ASP A 914 -48.40 16.50 -2.20
CA ASP A 914 -47.03 17.03 -2.04
C ASP A 914 -46.73 18.25 -2.93
N GLY A 915 -47.66 18.58 -3.84
CA GLY A 915 -47.63 19.71 -4.75
C GLY A 915 -47.05 19.41 -6.13
N TYR A 916 -46.61 18.19 -6.42
CA TYR A 916 -45.97 17.82 -7.69
C TYR A 916 -46.53 16.51 -8.27
N ASN A 917 -46.93 16.52 -9.53
CA ASN A 917 -47.27 15.29 -10.24
C ASN A 917 -45.99 14.59 -10.73
N THR A 918 -45.58 13.52 -10.07
CA THR A 918 -44.40 12.71 -10.40
C THR A 918 -44.77 11.43 -11.15
N ILE A 919 -43.77 10.69 -11.67
CA ILE A 919 -43.95 9.33 -12.23
C ILE A 919 -44.66 8.38 -11.25
N LYS A 920 -44.54 8.64 -9.95
CA LYS A 920 -45.13 7.87 -8.87
C LYS A 920 -46.65 8.03 -8.79
N ASP A 921 -47.18 9.21 -9.13
CA ASP A 921 -48.62 9.50 -9.16
C ASP A 921 -49.30 8.83 -10.35
N LEU A 922 -48.59 8.72 -11.48
CA LEU A 922 -49.01 7.91 -12.63
C LEU A 922 -49.05 6.40 -12.31
N TRP A 923 -48.13 5.91 -11.47
CA TRP A 923 -48.06 4.51 -11.05
C TRP A 923 -49.26 4.09 -10.17
N MET A 924 -49.81 5.00 -9.37
CA MET A 924 -50.99 4.74 -8.53
C MET A 924 -52.29 4.54 -9.34
N LEU A 925 -52.34 5.00 -10.59
CA LEU A 925 -53.54 4.93 -11.43
C LEU A 925 -53.71 3.58 -12.17
N CYS A 926 -52.66 2.79 -12.40
CA CYS A 926 -52.74 1.56 -13.21
C CYS A 926 -51.87 0.39 -12.66
N PRO A 927 -52.36 -0.37 -11.66
CA PRO A 927 -51.53 -1.34 -10.92
C PRO A 927 -51.24 -2.69 -11.61
N ASN A 928 -51.86 -3.01 -12.76
CA ASN A 928 -51.92 -4.38 -13.31
C ASN A 928 -51.19 -4.58 -14.66
N TRP A 929 -50.22 -3.75 -15.02
CA TRP A 929 -49.67 -3.69 -16.39
C TRP A 929 -48.53 -4.65 -16.76
N LEU A 930 -48.21 -5.62 -15.90
CA LEU A 930 -47.23 -6.67 -16.23
C LEU A 930 -47.94 -7.95 -16.66
N GLN A 931 -48.38 -8.03 -17.92
CA GLN A 931 -48.61 -9.31 -18.58
C GLN A 931 -48.50 -9.22 -20.11
N ASP A 932 -47.36 -9.74 -20.61
CA ASP A 932 -47.11 -10.32 -21.94
C ASP A 932 -47.50 -9.53 -23.21
N TYR A 933 -46.66 -8.61 -23.69
CA TYR A 933 -46.51 -8.35 -25.15
C TYR A 933 -45.10 -7.85 -25.51
N PRO A 934 -44.34 -8.59 -26.33
CA PRO A 934 -43.13 -8.11 -27.00
C PRO A 934 -43.49 -7.77 -28.45
N ASP A 935 -43.47 -6.50 -28.84
CA ASP A 935 -43.22 -6.05 -30.22
C ASP A 935 -43.20 -4.51 -30.20
N ASP A 936 -42.06 -3.93 -30.57
CA ASP A 936 -41.93 -2.52 -30.96
C ASP A 936 -42.73 -2.31 -32.26
N PRO A 937 -43.88 -1.60 -32.23
CA PRO A 937 -44.73 -1.45 -33.41
C PRO A 937 -44.19 -0.42 -34.41
N SER A 938 -43.24 0.42 -34.00
CA SER A 938 -42.65 1.49 -34.82
C SER A 938 -41.39 0.99 -35.55
N GLY A 939 -40.70 0.01 -34.98
CA GLY A 939 -39.54 -0.66 -35.55
C GLY A 939 -38.27 0.19 -35.59
N ASP A 940 -38.21 1.26 -34.78
CA ASP A 940 -37.06 2.16 -34.69
C ASP A 940 -36.11 1.85 -33.51
N GLY A 941 -36.48 0.89 -32.65
CA GLY A 941 -35.62 0.36 -31.60
C GLY A 941 -35.46 1.28 -30.37
N VAL A 942 -36.33 2.29 -30.20
CA VAL A 942 -36.36 3.15 -29.00
C VAL A 942 -37.79 3.26 -28.49
N ILE A 943 -38.06 2.78 -27.27
CA ILE A 943 -39.39 2.92 -26.64
C ILE A 943 -39.57 4.36 -26.12
N ASP A 944 -40.40 5.17 -26.80
CA ASP A 944 -40.75 6.54 -26.40
C ASP A 944 -42.26 6.71 -26.11
N VAL A 945 -42.66 7.88 -25.57
CA VAL A 945 -44.05 8.20 -25.17
C VAL A 945 -45.09 8.02 -26.31
N ARG A 946 -44.68 8.04 -27.58
CA ARG A 946 -45.53 7.79 -28.75
C ARG A 946 -45.85 6.30 -28.94
N ASP A 947 -44.98 5.40 -28.48
CA ASP A 947 -45.25 3.95 -28.48
C ASP A 947 -46.34 3.58 -27.46
N PHE A 948 -46.54 4.43 -26.45
CA PHE A 948 -47.61 4.31 -25.46
C PHE A 948 -48.99 4.80 -25.95
N LEU A 949 -49.09 5.37 -27.16
CA LEU A 949 -50.30 6.02 -27.67
C LEU A 949 -51.04 5.26 -28.78
N PHE A 950 -50.58 4.08 -29.19
CA PHE A 950 -51.21 3.30 -30.26
C PHE A 950 -51.93 2.01 -29.78
N ILE A 951 -53.04 2.13 -29.06
CA ILE A 951 -54.14 1.14 -29.12
C ILE A 951 -55.52 1.84 -29.06
N ASN A 952 -56.08 2.01 -30.27
CA ASN A 952 -57.49 1.86 -30.67
C ASN A 952 -58.62 2.43 -29.77
N MET A 953 -59.11 3.64 -30.10
CA MET A 953 -60.49 4.04 -29.82
C MET A 953 -61.37 3.78 -31.05
N ASP A 954 -61.69 2.52 -31.34
CA ASP A 954 -62.76 2.14 -32.27
C ASP A 954 -63.39 0.82 -31.79
N ASP A 955 -64.20 0.86 -30.71
CA ASP A 955 -65.57 0.32 -30.67
C ASP A 955 -66.20 0.48 -29.26
N PRO A 956 -67.55 0.59 -29.16
CA PRO A 956 -68.25 0.99 -27.94
C PRO A 956 -68.44 -0.18 -26.97
N VAL A 957 -68.26 0.12 -25.67
CA VAL A 957 -68.61 -0.77 -24.56
C VAL A 957 -70.13 -1.03 -24.55
N PRO A 958 -70.61 -2.30 -24.51
CA PRO A 958 -71.95 -2.58 -24.00
C PRO A 958 -71.92 -2.65 -22.47
N ALA A 959 -72.82 -1.90 -21.85
CA ALA A 959 -72.99 -1.77 -20.41
C ALA A 959 -73.24 -3.11 -19.67
N ALA A 960 -72.55 -3.26 -18.53
CA ALA A 960 -72.88 -3.92 -17.23
C ALA A 960 -73.67 -5.26 -17.19
N PRO A 961 -73.46 -6.14 -16.18
CA PRO A 961 -72.90 -5.90 -14.84
C PRO A 961 -71.59 -6.60 -14.51
#